data_AF-A0A2Z6D546-F1
#
_entry.id   AF-A0A2Z6D546-F1
#
_cell.length_a   1.000
_cell.length_b   1.000
_cell.length_c   1.000
_cell.angle_alpha   90.00
_cell.angle_beta   90.00
_cell.angle_gamma   90.00
#
_symmetry.space_group_name_H-M   'P 1'
#
loop_
_entity.id
_entity.type
_entity.pdbx_description
1 polymer ?
#
loop_
_entity_poly.entity_id
_entity_poly.type
_entity_poly.pdbx_seq_one_letter_code
_entity_poly.pdbx_strand_id
1 'polypeptide(L)'
;MSNNPQNLGEVYQLYCTSLSTIYSSQQLQRILNEINSAIFRFLLTEFGFQRQHPHKKMTLAETEAAKVHMKSLPTSLLPQVRPAIQRAFDKLNVSQASRNTYGARINQWMTWAEKESWWPGNLRRTEKFRSQCCPPKVNLYGDMSNTPLMPGKGKSLPYRLQPQATPPQLQAELNEFYQFMTVANWQGRVIEGVKESTAQGHSKNIELFLGWFSKYGSHYAPMVKHELSLSLIFPLVTEEELEQLTPKQQQKLWKTHKAYLEAWICDYFNFLESVMHSTSPRTRHLKMLSILILGKFLYRDWVEDKSDYDNIPLFKLVNNLLRREVDAMQEWSRNRYYVADQSRKWPDVPEGKSALSVVQSTVVEPLRLYCRPRNNRGNFRSPQQIAISHQEFLAWVDLGLSPARRQQEARNLKVALCCPVARPTDVPANGLYHPLPPNAVRDKRADGTLEDNYIYKTYTYEGKYYQDGVWVKDIQDYKTRKFHGHKSFQIPNHQFGDGSCVYEYIERYLYGWWLPGNYKNSQTYSWWDDGLRGVRGRWVTAGRAEFMPLDTCCVRINAKSQMWSWGYFFIVPDVGKCYTDSTFANFFAYQAHSLIGKRITPHTMRYIWATWGFQVGLSDAQLRSLADAMGSTVETLRSMYERCTPSEKRRLIKEAIDLTFHGMWKREGGSRKTYANQC
;
A
#
# COMPACT_ATOMS: atom_id res chain seq x y z
N MET A 1 -30.62 -42.91 -16.25
CA MET A 1 -29.21 -43.32 -16.08
C MET A 1 -28.57 -42.40 -15.05
N SER A 2 -27.71 -42.92 -14.17
CA SER A 2 -26.95 -42.07 -13.25
C SER A 2 -26.19 -40.99 -14.03
N ASN A 3 -26.35 -39.71 -13.67
CA ASN A 3 -25.67 -38.58 -14.32
C ASN A 3 -24.17 -38.50 -14.00
N ASN A 4 -23.60 -39.51 -13.33
CA ASN A 4 -22.20 -39.51 -12.92
C ASN A 4 -21.51 -40.84 -13.29
N PRO A 5 -20.77 -40.88 -14.41
CA PRO A 5 -20.12 -42.10 -14.88
C PRO A 5 -18.97 -42.52 -13.95
N GLN A 6 -18.87 -43.81 -13.69
CA GLN A 6 -17.88 -44.40 -12.76
C GLN A 6 -16.61 -44.87 -13.48
N ASN A 7 -16.68 -45.12 -14.79
CA ASN A 7 -15.58 -45.64 -15.58
C ASN A 7 -15.55 -45.03 -16.99
N LEU A 8 -14.45 -45.24 -17.72
CA LEU A 8 -14.31 -44.76 -19.10
C LEU A 8 -15.39 -45.33 -20.04
N GLY A 9 -15.87 -46.54 -19.77
CA GLY A 9 -16.93 -47.19 -20.53
C GLY A 9 -18.24 -46.42 -20.53
N GLU A 10 -18.68 -46.00 -19.35
CA GLU A 10 -19.89 -45.18 -19.17
C GLU A 10 -19.74 -43.78 -19.79
N VAL A 11 -18.56 -43.16 -19.65
CA VAL A 11 -18.25 -41.88 -20.31
C VAL A 11 -18.36 -41.98 -21.83
N TYR A 12 -17.84 -43.06 -22.40
CA TYR A 12 -17.93 -43.32 -23.83
C TYR A 12 -19.39 -43.53 -24.29
N GLN A 13 -20.20 -44.26 -23.52
CA GLN A 13 -21.62 -44.46 -23.81
C GLN A 13 -22.42 -43.17 -23.79
N LEU A 14 -22.18 -42.30 -22.80
CA LEU A 14 -22.79 -40.98 -22.73
C LEU A 14 -22.43 -40.13 -23.96
N TYR A 15 -21.18 -40.19 -24.42
CA TYR A 15 -20.76 -39.50 -25.64
C TYR A 15 -21.45 -40.06 -26.90
N CYS A 16 -21.56 -41.39 -27.02
CA CYS A 16 -22.26 -41.99 -28.15
C CYS A 16 -23.73 -41.56 -28.20
N THR A 17 -24.37 -41.49 -27.03
CA THR A 17 -25.75 -41.01 -26.88
C THR A 17 -25.86 -39.55 -27.30
N SER A 18 -24.92 -38.69 -26.90
CA SER A 18 -24.94 -37.26 -27.28
C SER A 18 -24.67 -37.02 -28.77
N LEU A 19 -23.94 -37.90 -29.46
CA LEU A 19 -23.75 -37.81 -30.91
C LEU A 19 -25.03 -38.15 -31.69
N SER A 20 -25.86 -39.06 -31.17
CA SER A 20 -27.08 -39.52 -31.86
C SER A 20 -28.14 -38.42 -32.05
N THR A 21 -28.07 -37.36 -31.25
CA THR A 21 -28.96 -36.20 -31.35
C THR A 21 -28.46 -35.14 -32.34
N ILE A 22 -27.22 -35.26 -32.82
CA ILE A 22 -26.54 -34.24 -33.64
C ILE A 22 -26.36 -34.70 -35.10
N TYR A 23 -26.12 -35.99 -35.32
CA TYR A 23 -25.72 -36.52 -36.63
C TYR A 23 -26.76 -37.47 -37.22
N SER A 24 -26.86 -37.49 -38.55
CA SER A 24 -27.66 -38.50 -39.28
C SER A 24 -27.11 -39.91 -39.08
N SER A 25 -27.95 -40.94 -39.25
CA SER A 25 -27.59 -42.35 -39.00
C SER A 25 -26.32 -42.80 -39.73
N GLN A 26 -26.13 -42.39 -40.99
CA GLN A 26 -24.95 -42.75 -41.79
C GLN A 26 -23.67 -42.06 -41.29
N GLN A 27 -23.77 -40.77 -40.94
CA GLN A 27 -22.65 -40.01 -40.39
C GLN A 27 -22.26 -40.51 -38.99
N LEU A 28 -23.26 -40.79 -38.15
CA LEU A 28 -23.08 -41.33 -36.82
C LEU A 28 -22.33 -42.67 -36.88
N GLN A 29 -22.74 -43.59 -37.75
CA GLN A 29 -22.08 -44.89 -37.88
C GLN A 29 -20.60 -44.73 -38.27
N ARG A 30 -20.28 -43.81 -39.18
CA ARG A 30 -18.89 -43.50 -39.56
C ARG A 30 -18.09 -42.97 -38.37
N ILE A 31 -18.63 -41.98 -37.65
CA ILE A 31 -17.97 -41.38 -36.48
C ILE A 31 -17.74 -42.44 -35.39
N LEU A 32 -18.74 -43.27 -35.11
CA LEU A 32 -18.64 -44.36 -34.14
C LEU A 32 -17.57 -45.38 -34.54
N ASN A 33 -17.48 -45.75 -35.81
CA ASN A 33 -16.44 -46.66 -36.29
C ASN A 33 -15.03 -46.07 -36.15
N GLU A 34 -14.87 -44.77 -36.47
CA GLU A 34 -13.60 -44.05 -36.35
C GLU A 34 -13.16 -43.92 -34.87
N ILE A 35 -14.06 -43.53 -33.96
CA ILE A 35 -13.73 -43.41 -32.54
C ILE A 35 -13.54 -44.78 -31.87
N ASN A 36 -14.30 -45.80 -32.24
CA ASN A 36 -14.08 -47.17 -31.75
C ASN A 36 -12.68 -47.67 -32.14
N SER A 37 -12.25 -47.38 -33.37
CA SER A 37 -10.90 -47.72 -33.81
C SER A 37 -9.85 -46.93 -33.03
N ALA A 38 -10.07 -45.64 -32.79
CA ALA A 38 -9.18 -44.80 -31.99
C ALA A 38 -9.02 -45.32 -30.55
N ILE A 39 -10.13 -45.68 -29.90
CA ILE A 39 -10.14 -46.11 -28.51
C ILE A 39 -9.62 -47.55 -28.39
N PHE A 40 -10.22 -48.51 -29.08
CA PHE A 40 -9.95 -49.92 -28.83
C PHE A 40 -8.60 -50.40 -29.39
N ARG A 41 -8.14 -49.83 -30.51
CA ARG A 41 -6.89 -50.27 -31.14
C ARG A 41 -5.66 -49.55 -30.61
N PHE A 42 -5.82 -48.30 -30.15
CA PHE A 42 -4.68 -47.43 -29.81
C PHE A 42 -4.73 -46.93 -28.36
N LEU A 43 -5.85 -46.35 -27.91
CA LEU A 43 -5.91 -45.80 -26.55
C LEU A 43 -5.83 -46.88 -25.47
N LEU A 44 -6.64 -47.94 -25.59
CA LEU A 44 -6.70 -48.97 -24.56
C LEU A 44 -5.40 -49.78 -24.45
N THR A 45 -4.64 -49.92 -25.54
CA THR A 45 -3.34 -50.59 -25.50
C THR A 45 -2.33 -49.84 -24.65
N GLU A 46 -2.37 -48.50 -24.63
CA GLU A 46 -1.57 -47.70 -23.71
C GLU A 46 -2.07 -47.78 -22.26
N PHE A 47 -3.32 -48.17 -22.05
CA PHE A 47 -3.89 -48.46 -20.74
C PHE A 47 -3.90 -49.95 -20.42
N GLY A 48 -2.96 -50.71 -20.99
CA GLY A 48 -2.67 -52.10 -20.62
C GLY A 48 -3.55 -53.16 -21.27
N PHE A 49 -4.43 -52.81 -22.22
CA PHE A 49 -5.19 -53.80 -22.98
C PHE A 49 -4.28 -54.51 -23.99
N GLN A 50 -4.19 -55.83 -23.93
CA GLN A 50 -3.41 -56.62 -24.87
C GLN A 50 -4.31 -57.20 -25.98
N ARG A 51 -3.96 -56.91 -27.23
CA ARG A 51 -4.65 -57.47 -28.40
C ARG A 51 -4.04 -58.81 -28.76
N GLN A 52 -4.87 -59.78 -29.13
CA GLN A 52 -4.41 -61.08 -29.60
C GLN A 52 -3.78 -60.95 -31.00
N HIS A 53 -4.32 -60.07 -31.84
CA HIS A 53 -3.82 -59.83 -33.20
C HIS A 53 -3.64 -58.33 -33.50
N PRO A 54 -2.51 -57.71 -33.08
CA PRO A 54 -2.30 -56.26 -33.18
C PRO A 54 -2.43 -55.69 -34.61
N HIS A 55 -2.03 -56.45 -35.62
CA HIS A 55 -1.99 -55.99 -37.02
C HIS A 55 -3.24 -56.35 -37.85
N LYS A 56 -4.21 -57.07 -37.27
CA LYS A 56 -5.45 -57.46 -37.96
C LYS A 56 -6.64 -56.61 -37.51
N LYS A 57 -7.73 -56.64 -38.29
CA LYS A 57 -9.02 -56.06 -37.88
C LYS A 57 -9.47 -56.76 -36.59
N MET A 58 -9.97 -55.99 -35.63
CA MET A 58 -10.46 -56.55 -34.37
C MET A 58 -11.59 -57.55 -34.62
N THR A 59 -11.50 -58.71 -33.97
CA THR A 59 -12.59 -59.69 -33.97
C THR A 59 -13.73 -59.21 -33.06
N LEU A 60 -14.90 -59.84 -33.17
CA LEU A 60 -16.02 -59.57 -32.26
C LEU A 60 -15.60 -59.83 -30.79
N ALA A 61 -14.90 -60.93 -30.55
CA ALA A 61 -14.38 -61.29 -29.23
C ALA A 61 -13.38 -60.26 -28.69
N GLU A 62 -12.43 -59.78 -29.51
CA GLU A 62 -11.51 -58.72 -29.10
C GLU A 62 -12.23 -57.40 -28.80
N THR A 63 -13.30 -57.10 -29.54
CA THR A 63 -14.10 -55.88 -29.33
C THR A 63 -14.87 -55.93 -28.02
N GLU A 64 -15.47 -57.07 -27.68
CA GLU A 64 -16.15 -57.24 -26.40
C GLU A 64 -15.16 -57.22 -25.22
N ALA A 65 -13.99 -57.87 -25.37
CA ALA A 65 -12.93 -57.80 -24.37
C ALA A 65 -12.44 -56.36 -24.14
N ALA A 66 -12.28 -55.57 -25.22
CA ALA A 66 -11.91 -54.16 -25.14
C ALA A 66 -12.96 -53.32 -24.39
N LYS A 67 -14.25 -53.57 -24.62
CA LYS A 67 -15.34 -52.90 -23.89
C LYS A 67 -15.33 -53.24 -22.41
N VAL A 68 -15.09 -54.51 -22.05
CA VAL A 68 -14.97 -54.96 -20.66
C VAL A 68 -13.77 -54.26 -19.99
N HIS A 69 -12.61 -54.22 -20.65
CA HIS A 69 -11.44 -53.51 -20.14
C HIS A 69 -11.68 -52.01 -19.98
N MET A 70 -12.35 -51.37 -20.94
CA MET A 70 -12.68 -49.94 -20.83
C MET A 70 -13.57 -49.63 -19.62
N LYS A 71 -14.45 -50.56 -19.23
CA LYS A 71 -15.29 -50.43 -18.03
C LYS A 71 -14.54 -50.64 -16.71
N SER A 72 -13.38 -51.31 -16.72
CA SER A 72 -12.54 -51.45 -15.53
C SER A 72 -11.68 -50.20 -15.25
N LEU A 73 -11.50 -49.33 -16.25
CA LEU A 73 -10.67 -48.13 -16.15
C LEU A 73 -11.41 -46.97 -15.47
N PRO A 74 -10.83 -46.35 -14.42
CA PRO A 74 -11.48 -45.27 -13.70
C PRO A 74 -11.51 -43.96 -14.50
N THR A 75 -12.51 -43.10 -14.22
CA THR A 75 -12.63 -41.78 -14.87
C THR A 75 -11.46 -40.86 -14.57
N SER A 76 -10.70 -41.08 -13.49
CA SER A 76 -9.49 -40.31 -13.15
C SER A 76 -8.39 -40.35 -14.23
N LEU A 77 -8.46 -41.29 -15.18
CA LEU A 77 -7.55 -41.38 -16.32
C LEU A 77 -7.90 -40.45 -17.49
N LEU A 78 -9.10 -39.84 -17.50
CA LEU A 78 -9.55 -38.96 -18.57
C LEU A 78 -8.56 -37.83 -18.93
N PRO A 79 -7.91 -37.12 -17.96
CA PRO A 79 -6.90 -36.11 -18.29
C PRO A 79 -5.68 -36.65 -19.03
N GLN A 80 -5.43 -37.97 -18.98
CA GLN A 80 -4.29 -38.63 -19.61
C GLN A 80 -4.61 -39.16 -21.02
N VAL A 81 -5.85 -39.10 -21.48
CA VAL A 81 -6.27 -39.69 -22.76
C VAL A 81 -5.56 -39.06 -23.96
N ARG A 82 -5.48 -37.72 -24.04
CA ARG A 82 -4.79 -37.01 -25.13
C ARG A 82 -3.29 -37.35 -25.23
N PRO A 83 -2.50 -37.31 -24.14
CA PRO A 83 -1.10 -37.73 -24.23
C PRO A 83 -0.94 -39.24 -24.43
N ALA A 84 -1.86 -40.08 -23.93
CA ALA A 84 -1.80 -41.53 -24.13
C ALA A 84 -2.02 -41.91 -25.60
N ILE A 85 -3.03 -41.35 -26.29
CA ILE A 85 -3.26 -41.67 -27.70
C ILE A 85 -2.06 -41.25 -28.58
N GLN A 86 -1.41 -40.14 -28.26
CA GLN A 86 -0.22 -39.71 -29.00
C GLN A 86 0.93 -40.71 -28.84
N ARG A 87 1.20 -41.17 -27.61
CA ARG A 87 2.19 -42.23 -27.36
C ARG A 87 1.83 -43.53 -28.10
N ALA A 88 0.55 -43.91 -28.15
CA ALA A 88 0.10 -45.07 -28.90
C ALA A 88 0.42 -44.95 -30.39
N PHE A 89 0.15 -43.78 -30.98
CA PHE A 89 0.44 -43.51 -32.39
C PHE A 89 1.93 -43.55 -32.72
N ASP A 90 2.77 -43.10 -31.79
CA ASP A 90 4.21 -43.14 -31.94
C ASP A 90 4.75 -44.57 -31.82
N LYS A 91 4.32 -45.33 -30.80
CA LYS A 91 4.77 -46.74 -30.63
C LYS A 91 4.34 -47.66 -31.79
N LEU A 92 3.16 -47.42 -32.36
CA LEU A 92 2.60 -48.26 -33.42
C LEU A 92 2.89 -47.72 -34.84
N ASN A 93 3.74 -46.69 -34.97
CA ASN A 93 4.11 -46.07 -36.25
C ASN A 93 2.89 -45.73 -37.14
N VAL A 94 1.84 -45.17 -36.52
CA VAL A 94 0.57 -44.88 -37.22
C VAL A 94 0.78 -43.76 -38.25
N SER A 95 0.24 -43.93 -39.46
CA SER A 95 0.38 -42.93 -40.54
C SER A 95 -0.22 -41.57 -40.19
N GLN A 96 0.32 -40.48 -40.75
CA GLN A 96 -0.14 -39.13 -40.44
C GLN A 96 -1.64 -38.91 -40.74
N ALA A 97 -2.16 -39.48 -41.82
CA ALA A 97 -3.59 -39.40 -42.15
C ALA A 97 -4.47 -40.08 -41.08
N SER A 98 -4.03 -41.21 -40.54
CA SER A 98 -4.71 -41.90 -39.44
C SER A 98 -4.60 -41.13 -38.13
N ARG A 99 -3.43 -40.55 -37.83
CA ARG A 99 -3.23 -39.66 -36.67
C ARG A 99 -4.19 -38.48 -36.69
N ASN A 100 -4.34 -37.83 -37.85
CA ASN A 100 -5.27 -36.72 -38.02
C ASN A 100 -6.72 -37.16 -37.77
N THR A 101 -7.14 -38.28 -38.37
CA THR A 101 -8.53 -38.78 -38.27
C THR A 101 -8.87 -39.21 -36.85
N TYR A 102 -8.09 -40.12 -36.28
CA TYR A 102 -8.36 -40.68 -34.94
C TYR A 102 -8.06 -39.67 -33.84
N GLY A 103 -7.01 -38.87 -33.97
CA GLY A 103 -6.69 -37.78 -33.06
C GLY A 103 -7.80 -36.73 -32.99
N ALA A 104 -8.38 -36.35 -34.15
CA ALA A 104 -9.54 -35.45 -34.18
C ALA A 104 -10.74 -36.03 -33.42
N ARG A 105 -11.03 -37.33 -33.58
CA ARG A 105 -12.15 -37.99 -32.87
C ARG A 105 -11.94 -38.07 -31.37
N ILE A 106 -10.74 -38.42 -30.93
CA ILE A 106 -10.40 -38.39 -29.50
C ILE A 106 -10.52 -36.95 -28.97
N ASN A 107 -10.01 -35.95 -29.68
CA ASN A 107 -10.14 -34.56 -29.27
C ASN A 107 -11.60 -34.10 -29.19
N GLN A 108 -12.45 -34.52 -30.12
CA GLN A 108 -13.88 -34.24 -30.09
C GLN A 108 -14.55 -34.82 -28.83
N TRP A 109 -14.27 -36.10 -28.53
CA TRP A 109 -14.76 -36.77 -27.32
C TRP A 109 -14.28 -36.10 -26.04
N MET A 110 -12.98 -35.80 -25.94
CA MET A 110 -12.41 -35.16 -24.75
C MET A 110 -12.93 -33.73 -24.55
N THR A 111 -13.09 -32.97 -25.64
CA THR A 111 -13.64 -31.60 -25.57
C THR A 111 -15.11 -31.59 -25.16
N TRP A 112 -15.89 -32.59 -25.58
CA TRP A 112 -17.24 -32.80 -25.06
C TRP A 112 -17.19 -33.14 -23.57
N ALA A 113 -16.42 -34.15 -23.17
CA ALA A 113 -16.35 -34.61 -21.79
C ALA A 113 -15.90 -33.52 -20.81
N GLU A 114 -15.00 -32.61 -21.22
CA GLU A 114 -14.56 -31.46 -20.42
C GLU A 114 -15.66 -30.45 -20.06
N LYS A 115 -16.74 -30.40 -20.86
CA LYS A 115 -17.90 -29.53 -20.61
C LYS A 115 -18.86 -30.11 -19.56
N GLU A 116 -18.81 -31.42 -19.36
CA GLU A 116 -19.74 -32.17 -18.51
C GLU A 116 -19.43 -31.98 -17.01
N SER A 117 -20.45 -31.90 -16.17
CA SER A 117 -20.31 -31.59 -14.73
C SER A 117 -19.46 -32.62 -13.96
N TRP A 118 -19.49 -33.89 -14.39
CA TRP A 118 -18.78 -35.02 -13.78
C TRP A 118 -17.31 -35.16 -14.20
N TRP A 119 -16.82 -34.31 -15.11
CA TRP A 119 -15.43 -34.35 -15.56
C TRP A 119 -14.46 -34.29 -14.35
N PRO A 120 -13.44 -35.16 -14.24
CA PRO A 120 -12.52 -35.16 -13.11
C PRO A 120 -11.76 -33.84 -12.94
N GLY A 121 -11.52 -33.10 -14.03
CA GLY A 121 -10.96 -31.75 -13.99
C GLY A 121 -11.92 -30.67 -13.49
N ASN A 122 -13.24 -30.96 -13.43
CA ASN A 122 -14.27 -30.07 -12.91
C ASN A 122 -14.40 -30.09 -11.37
N LEU A 123 -13.61 -30.89 -10.63
CA LEU A 123 -13.42 -30.69 -9.19
C LEU A 123 -12.90 -29.26 -8.86
N ARG A 124 -12.22 -28.61 -9.81
CA ARG A 124 -11.82 -27.18 -9.78
C ARG A 124 -13.01 -26.20 -9.85
N ARG A 125 -14.22 -26.68 -10.13
CA ARG A 125 -15.47 -25.89 -10.15
C ARG A 125 -16.30 -26.02 -8.87
N THR A 126 -15.87 -26.80 -7.88
CA THR A 126 -16.53 -26.78 -6.56
C THR A 126 -16.45 -25.36 -6.00
N GLU A 127 -17.56 -24.84 -5.49
CA GLU A 127 -17.68 -23.46 -4.99
C GLU A 127 -16.63 -23.15 -3.93
N LYS A 128 -16.34 -24.13 -3.06
CA LYS A 128 -15.26 -24.11 -2.08
C LYS A 128 -13.86 -23.91 -2.69
N PHE A 129 -13.59 -24.43 -3.89
CA PHE A 129 -12.31 -24.25 -4.55
C PHE A 129 -12.23 -22.89 -5.24
N ARG A 130 -13.32 -22.43 -5.86
CA ARG A 130 -13.43 -21.09 -6.46
C ARG A 130 -13.30 -19.98 -5.42
N SER A 131 -13.91 -20.15 -4.24
CA SER A 131 -13.80 -19.20 -3.14
C SER A 131 -12.37 -19.07 -2.59
N GLN A 132 -11.50 -20.06 -2.83
CA GLN A 132 -10.07 -20.01 -2.50
C GLN A 132 -9.20 -19.42 -3.61
N CYS A 133 -9.74 -19.16 -4.81
CA CYS A 133 -8.97 -18.59 -5.92
C CYS A 133 -9.06 -17.06 -5.89
N CYS A 134 -7.90 -16.40 -5.89
CA CYS A 134 -7.85 -14.98 -6.09
C CYS A 134 -8.25 -14.63 -7.54
N PRO A 135 -8.88 -13.46 -7.76
CA PRO A 135 -9.06 -12.95 -9.11
C PRO A 135 -7.70 -12.74 -9.79
N PRO A 136 -7.65 -12.72 -11.14
CA PRO A 136 -6.43 -12.37 -11.85
C PRO A 136 -5.93 -11.00 -11.37
N LYS A 137 -4.64 -10.87 -11.05
CA LYS A 137 -4.05 -9.57 -10.77
C LYS A 137 -4.13 -8.72 -12.03
N VAL A 138 -4.85 -7.62 -11.93
CA VAL A 138 -5.06 -6.66 -12.99
C VAL A 138 -3.97 -5.59 -12.88
N ASN A 139 -3.16 -5.41 -13.93
CA ASN A 139 -2.27 -4.26 -14.08
C ASN A 139 -2.55 -3.58 -15.42
N LEU A 140 -3.78 -3.07 -15.57
CA LEU A 140 -4.26 -2.48 -16.84
C LEU A 140 -3.50 -1.22 -17.21
N TYR A 141 -2.99 -0.50 -16.22
CA TYR A 141 -2.43 0.84 -16.38
C TYR A 141 -0.90 0.85 -16.42
N GLY A 142 -0.26 -0.32 -16.29
CA GLY A 142 1.18 -0.48 -16.41
C GLY A 142 1.96 0.21 -15.29
N ASP A 143 3.08 0.84 -15.65
CA ASP A 143 3.93 1.54 -14.69
C ASP A 143 3.37 2.93 -14.32
N MET A 144 3.55 3.36 -13.06
CA MET A 144 3.12 4.69 -12.59
C MET A 144 3.77 5.85 -13.37
N SER A 145 4.90 5.63 -14.02
CA SER A 145 5.56 6.58 -14.92
C SER A 145 4.71 6.92 -16.15
N ASN A 146 3.78 6.05 -16.56
CA ASN A 146 2.80 6.32 -17.60
C ASN A 146 1.72 7.32 -17.14
N THR A 147 1.64 7.59 -15.83
CA THR A 147 0.71 8.56 -15.23
C THR A 147 1.50 9.59 -14.41
N PRO A 148 2.29 10.45 -15.08
CA PRO A 148 3.08 11.46 -14.39
C PRO A 148 2.15 12.46 -13.70
N LEU A 149 2.44 12.78 -12.44
CA LEU A 149 1.60 13.72 -11.67
C LEU A 149 1.97 15.18 -11.91
N MET A 150 3.17 15.43 -12.40
CA MET A 150 3.68 16.75 -12.74
C MET A 150 4.33 16.66 -14.11
N PRO A 151 4.48 17.77 -14.85
CA PRO A 151 5.34 17.82 -16.02
C PRO A 151 6.72 17.24 -15.68
N GLY A 152 7.34 16.52 -16.62
CA GLY A 152 8.64 15.89 -16.40
C GLY A 152 9.64 16.91 -15.89
N LYS A 153 10.21 16.67 -14.71
CA LYS A 153 11.36 17.44 -14.25
C LYS A 153 12.54 17.05 -15.13
N GLY A 154 13.24 18.03 -15.70
CA GLY A 154 14.50 17.77 -16.38
C GLY A 154 15.49 17.03 -15.47
N LYS A 155 16.57 16.52 -16.04
CA LYS A 155 17.56 15.73 -15.30
C LYS A 155 18.19 16.57 -14.18
N SER A 156 17.87 16.23 -12.93
CA SER A 156 18.48 16.87 -11.75
C SER A 156 19.95 16.46 -11.65
N LEU A 157 20.86 17.43 -11.68
CA LEU A 157 22.29 17.17 -11.51
C LEU A 157 22.63 16.88 -10.03
N PRO A 158 23.52 15.93 -9.72
CA PRO A 158 23.98 15.71 -8.35
C PRO A 158 25.03 16.75 -7.95
N TYR A 159 24.65 17.69 -7.10
CA TYR A 159 25.54 18.78 -6.65
C TYR A 159 25.74 18.87 -5.13
N ARG A 160 25.20 17.93 -4.34
CA ARG A 160 25.48 17.85 -2.89
C ARG A 160 26.98 17.62 -2.65
N LEU A 161 27.56 18.32 -1.68
CA LEU A 161 28.92 18.05 -1.21
C LEU A 161 29.00 16.60 -0.71
N GLN A 162 29.99 15.85 -1.19
CA GLN A 162 30.15 14.45 -0.81
C GLN A 162 31.06 14.35 0.43
N PRO A 163 30.87 13.35 1.31
CA PRO A 163 31.72 13.17 2.49
C PRO A 163 33.22 13.12 2.13
N GLN A 164 33.58 12.49 1.01
CA GLN A 164 34.98 12.38 0.56
C GLN A 164 35.59 13.73 0.12
N ALA A 165 34.75 14.72 -0.19
CA ALA A 165 35.16 16.06 -0.59
C ALA A 165 35.01 17.09 0.55
N THR A 166 34.71 16.65 1.77
CA THR A 166 34.49 17.51 2.94
C THR A 166 35.78 17.60 3.77
N PRO A 167 36.42 18.78 3.87
CA PRO A 167 37.61 18.94 4.71
C PRO A 167 37.33 18.65 6.20
N PRO A 168 38.32 18.18 6.99
CA PRO A 168 38.12 17.85 8.41
C PRO A 168 37.56 19.01 9.24
N GLN A 169 38.02 20.23 9.00
CA GLN A 169 37.55 21.44 9.69
C GLN A 169 36.05 21.69 9.41
N LEU A 170 35.64 21.64 8.14
CA LEU A 170 34.24 21.76 7.75
C LEU A 170 33.38 20.65 8.33
N GLN A 171 33.90 19.42 8.41
CA GLN A 171 33.19 18.32 9.03
C GLN A 171 32.95 18.58 10.53
N ALA A 172 33.90 19.19 11.23
CA ALA A 172 33.73 19.59 12.63
C ALA A 172 32.65 20.68 12.77
N GLU A 173 32.68 21.71 11.92
CA GLU A 173 31.64 22.76 11.88
C GLU A 173 30.24 22.18 11.62
N LEU A 174 30.11 21.25 10.67
CA LEU A 174 28.85 20.57 10.36
C LEU A 174 28.34 19.72 11.52
N ASN A 175 29.23 19.05 12.25
CA ASN A 175 28.89 18.26 13.43
C ASN A 175 28.41 19.16 14.56
N GLU A 176 29.11 20.26 14.83
CA GLU A 176 28.73 21.24 15.85
C GLU A 176 27.38 21.89 15.51
N PHE A 177 27.18 22.28 14.25
CA PHE A 177 25.90 22.78 13.76
C PHE A 177 24.74 21.78 13.98
N TYR A 178 24.98 20.50 13.72
CA TYR A 178 23.99 19.44 13.96
C TYR A 178 23.67 19.30 15.46
N GLN A 179 24.69 19.33 16.32
CA GLN A 179 24.49 19.25 17.77
C GLN A 179 23.78 20.49 18.32
N PHE A 180 24.14 21.69 17.87
CA PHE A 180 23.46 22.94 18.19
C PHE A 180 21.96 22.86 17.87
N MET A 181 21.57 22.18 16.79
CA MET A 181 20.16 21.98 16.46
C MET A 181 19.47 20.92 17.32
N THR A 182 20.17 19.89 17.79
CA THR A 182 19.52 18.65 18.31
C THR A 182 19.67 18.42 19.80
N VAL A 183 20.77 18.88 20.42
CA VAL A 183 21.02 18.67 21.86
C VAL A 183 19.97 19.43 22.66
N ALA A 184 19.36 18.78 23.66
CA ALA A 184 18.28 19.40 24.44
C ALA A 184 18.76 20.66 25.20
N ASN A 185 19.91 20.56 25.85
CA ASN A 185 20.50 21.63 26.65
C ASN A 185 21.85 22.05 26.05
N TRP A 186 21.82 22.98 25.09
CA TRP A 186 23.03 23.59 24.53
C TRP A 186 23.30 24.90 25.28
N GLN A 187 24.50 25.05 25.83
CA GLN A 187 24.89 26.23 26.60
C GLN A 187 24.79 27.51 25.74
N GLY A 188 24.14 28.54 26.27
CA GLY A 188 23.95 29.82 25.56
C GLY A 188 22.94 29.79 24.40
N ARG A 189 22.29 28.66 24.11
CA ARG A 189 21.30 28.62 23.01
C ARG A 189 19.97 29.25 23.44
N VAL A 190 19.65 30.39 22.83
CA VAL A 190 18.41 31.17 23.07
C VAL A 190 17.21 30.69 22.24
N ILE A 191 17.38 29.64 21.44
CA ILE A 191 16.33 29.04 20.61
C ILE A 191 16.05 27.59 20.99
N GLU A 192 14.82 27.15 20.77
CA GLU A 192 14.44 25.74 20.96
C GLU A 192 15.19 24.83 19.97
N GLY A 193 15.68 23.70 20.49
CA GLY A 193 16.21 22.62 19.65
C GLY A 193 15.13 22.02 18.75
N VAL A 194 15.55 21.48 17.62
CA VAL A 194 14.67 20.81 16.64
C VAL A 194 14.88 19.30 16.66
N LYS A 195 13.86 18.55 16.23
CA LYS A 195 13.97 17.09 16.05
C LYS A 195 15.07 16.75 15.05
N GLU A 196 15.72 15.60 15.24
CA GLU A 196 16.76 15.07 14.35
C GLU A 196 16.34 15.07 12.87
N SER A 197 15.12 14.66 12.55
CA SER A 197 14.61 14.68 11.16
C SER A 197 14.61 16.08 10.54
N THR A 198 14.36 17.11 11.35
CA THR A 198 14.36 18.52 10.92
C THR A 198 15.80 19.00 10.76
N ALA A 199 16.68 18.69 11.73
CA ALA A 199 18.11 18.98 11.67
C ALA A 199 18.76 18.36 10.42
N GLN A 200 18.49 17.09 10.13
CA GLN A 200 18.95 16.40 8.91
C GLN A 200 18.48 17.12 7.63
N GLY A 201 17.25 17.65 7.63
CA GLY A 201 16.75 18.47 6.53
C GLY A 201 17.55 19.76 6.34
N HIS A 202 17.93 20.42 7.42
CA HIS A 202 18.78 21.61 7.37
C HIS A 202 20.21 21.27 6.94
N SER A 203 20.85 20.27 7.55
CA SER A 203 22.19 19.81 7.16
C SER A 203 22.27 19.43 5.68
N LYS A 204 21.26 18.71 5.16
CA LYS A 204 21.17 18.40 3.73
C LYS A 204 21.15 19.65 2.86
N ASN A 205 20.45 20.70 3.28
CA ASN A 205 20.42 21.97 2.55
C ASN A 205 21.76 22.68 2.60
N ILE A 206 22.45 22.67 3.74
CA ILE A 206 23.80 23.25 3.91
C ILE A 206 24.79 22.57 2.97
N GLU A 207 24.84 21.24 2.94
CA GLU A 207 25.71 20.49 2.03
C GLU A 207 25.38 20.72 0.54
N LEU A 208 24.12 21.04 0.22
CA LEU A 208 23.73 21.45 -1.14
C LEU A 208 24.23 22.86 -1.48
N PHE A 209 24.28 23.78 -0.54
CA PHE A 209 24.89 25.10 -0.76
C PHE A 209 26.41 24.95 -0.95
N LEU A 210 27.09 24.24 -0.05
CA LEU A 210 28.54 24.00 -0.13
C LEU A 210 28.94 23.27 -1.42
N GLY A 211 28.16 22.27 -1.82
CA GLY A 211 28.41 21.56 -3.07
C GLY A 211 28.12 22.40 -4.32
N TRP A 212 27.20 23.38 -4.23
CA TRP A 212 27.01 24.37 -5.29
C TRP A 212 28.19 25.34 -5.36
N PHE A 213 28.66 25.89 -4.24
CA PHE A 213 29.87 26.73 -4.20
C PHE A 213 31.08 26.00 -4.80
N SER A 214 31.30 24.74 -4.41
CA SER A 214 32.41 23.93 -4.90
C SER A 214 32.38 23.65 -6.41
N LYS A 215 31.19 23.50 -7.02
CA LYS A 215 31.04 23.03 -8.41
C LYS A 215 30.66 24.13 -9.41
N TYR A 216 29.89 25.13 -8.98
CA TYR A 216 29.25 26.11 -9.84
C TYR A 216 29.49 27.56 -9.38
N GLY A 217 29.95 27.78 -8.16
CA GLY A 217 30.22 29.11 -7.61
C GLY A 217 31.56 29.71 -8.06
N SER A 218 31.99 29.51 -9.31
CA SER A 218 33.34 29.87 -9.78
C SER A 218 33.63 31.39 -9.81
N HIS A 219 32.64 32.25 -9.62
CA HIS A 219 32.84 33.70 -9.45
C HIS A 219 33.02 34.10 -7.98
N TYR A 220 32.69 33.20 -7.06
CA TYR A 220 33.04 33.23 -5.64
C TYR A 220 34.38 32.50 -5.37
N ALA A 221 35.14 32.19 -6.44
CA ALA A 221 36.28 31.27 -6.49
C ALA A 221 37.62 31.64 -5.86
N PRO A 222 37.91 32.85 -5.31
CA PRO A 222 39.18 33.02 -4.61
C PRO A 222 39.38 32.02 -3.45
N MET A 223 38.30 31.35 -2.98
CA MET A 223 38.26 30.54 -1.76
C MET A 223 38.15 29.00 -1.98
N VAL A 224 38.05 28.49 -3.21
CA VAL A 224 37.18 27.31 -3.47
C VAL A 224 37.82 25.91 -3.48
N LYS A 225 39.09 25.70 -3.09
CA LYS A 225 39.59 24.32 -2.86
C LYS A 225 40.08 24.00 -1.46
N HIS A 226 40.39 25.01 -0.65
CA HIS A 226 40.88 24.81 0.71
C HIS A 226 40.10 25.59 1.80
N GLU A 227 39.06 26.38 1.44
CA GLU A 227 38.38 27.29 2.38
C GLU A 227 36.85 27.08 2.45
N LEU A 228 36.33 25.90 2.14
CA LEU A 228 34.91 25.63 2.37
C LEU A 228 34.61 25.68 3.87
N SER A 229 33.83 26.67 4.29
CA SER A 229 33.37 26.88 5.67
C SER A 229 31.86 27.19 5.69
N LEU A 230 31.26 27.13 6.87
CA LEU A 230 29.89 27.60 7.07
C LEU A 230 29.74 29.12 6.90
N SER A 231 30.79 29.90 7.18
CA SER A 231 30.80 31.36 7.00
C SER A 231 30.72 31.79 5.53
N LEU A 232 31.03 30.90 4.58
CA LEU A 232 30.83 31.14 3.15
C LEU A 232 29.34 31.32 2.79
N ILE A 233 28.45 30.60 3.49
CA ILE A 233 27.00 30.66 3.26
C ILE A 233 26.38 31.86 3.96
N PHE A 234 26.77 32.09 5.22
CA PHE A 234 26.27 33.20 6.02
C PHE A 234 27.48 33.92 6.66
N PRO A 235 27.83 35.13 6.19
CA PRO A 235 29.03 35.81 6.67
C PRO A 235 29.02 36.02 8.18
N LEU A 236 30.08 35.58 8.84
CA LEU A 236 30.34 35.85 10.25
C LEU A 236 31.21 37.11 10.33
N VAL A 237 30.76 38.08 11.11
CA VAL A 237 31.54 39.23 11.56
C VAL A 237 31.71 39.02 13.07
N THR A 238 32.91 39.16 13.62
CA THR A 238 33.15 38.97 15.06
C THR A 238 33.07 40.30 15.84
N GLU A 239 32.84 40.24 17.16
CA GLU A 239 32.69 41.46 17.97
C GLU A 239 33.99 42.25 17.94
N GLU A 240 35.13 41.54 18.01
CA GLU A 240 36.47 42.12 17.92
C GLU A 240 36.70 42.83 16.58
N GLU A 241 36.18 42.29 15.47
CA GLU A 241 36.24 42.95 14.16
C GLU A 241 35.43 44.26 14.14
N LEU A 242 34.27 44.31 14.81
CA LEU A 242 33.49 45.54 14.88
C LEU A 242 34.12 46.58 15.80
N GLU A 243 34.65 46.18 16.95
CA GLU A 243 35.26 47.08 17.93
C GLU A 243 36.44 47.86 17.33
N GLN A 244 37.18 47.24 16.41
CA GLN A 244 38.30 47.87 15.72
C GLN A 244 37.90 48.87 14.62
N LEU A 245 36.61 48.94 14.28
CA LEU A 245 36.09 49.75 13.17
C LEU A 245 35.29 50.95 13.66
N THR A 246 35.50 52.10 13.01
CA THR A 246 34.63 53.27 13.19
C THR A 246 33.19 52.96 12.74
N PRO A 247 32.17 53.68 13.24
CA PRO A 247 30.77 53.45 12.84
C PRO A 247 30.54 53.50 11.32
N LYS A 248 31.26 54.36 10.60
CA LYS A 248 31.21 54.40 9.12
C LYS A 248 31.80 53.15 8.47
N GLN A 249 32.90 52.63 9.00
CA GLN A 249 33.51 51.39 8.52
C GLN A 249 32.63 50.18 8.84
N GLN A 250 32.04 50.10 10.04
CA GLN A 250 31.06 49.08 10.39
C GLN A 250 29.86 49.10 9.42
N GLN A 251 29.30 50.28 9.14
CA GLN A 251 28.20 50.41 8.18
C GLN A 251 28.59 49.95 6.78
N LYS A 252 29.82 50.27 6.33
CA LYS A 252 30.37 49.81 5.04
C LYS A 252 30.55 48.29 5.03
N LEU A 253 31.09 47.71 6.10
CA LEU A 253 31.28 46.26 6.26
C LEU A 253 29.93 45.53 6.16
N TRP A 254 28.93 45.97 6.93
CA TRP A 254 27.59 45.39 6.88
C TRP A 254 26.93 45.53 5.50
N LYS A 255 27.15 46.64 4.80
CA LYS A 255 26.66 46.82 3.43
C LYS A 255 27.32 45.82 2.47
N THR A 256 28.63 45.59 2.61
CA THR A 256 29.36 44.58 1.81
C THR A 256 28.84 43.17 2.06
N HIS A 257 28.69 42.75 3.32
CA HIS A 257 28.19 41.40 3.63
C HIS A 257 26.74 41.19 3.21
N LYS A 258 25.88 42.21 3.32
CA LYS A 258 24.51 42.15 2.79
C LYS A 258 24.51 41.95 1.28
N ALA A 259 25.29 42.73 0.55
CA ALA A 259 25.38 42.63 -0.90
C ALA A 259 25.91 41.25 -1.33
N TYR A 260 26.93 40.72 -0.64
CA TYR A 260 27.44 39.37 -0.87
C TYR A 260 26.35 38.31 -0.64
N LEU A 261 25.68 38.34 0.52
CA LEU A 261 24.66 37.37 0.90
C LEU A 261 23.48 37.39 -0.08
N GLU A 262 23.01 38.58 -0.47
CA GLU A 262 21.92 38.74 -1.43
C GLU A 262 22.32 38.25 -2.84
N ALA A 263 23.52 38.59 -3.30
CA ALA A 263 24.01 38.21 -4.63
C ALA A 263 24.08 36.69 -4.79
N TRP A 264 24.71 35.96 -3.86
CA TRP A 264 24.84 34.52 -4.03
C TRP A 264 23.51 33.80 -3.86
N ILE A 265 22.60 34.27 -2.98
CA ILE A 265 21.25 33.70 -2.85
C ILE A 265 20.51 33.82 -4.18
N CYS A 266 20.57 34.99 -4.83
CA CYS A 266 20.00 35.21 -6.16
C CYS A 266 20.60 34.25 -7.19
N ASP A 267 21.92 34.13 -7.25
CA ASP A 267 22.61 33.21 -8.18
C ASP A 267 22.23 31.74 -7.92
N TYR A 268 22.14 31.34 -6.66
CA TYR A 268 21.73 30.00 -6.28
C TYR A 268 20.29 29.71 -6.70
N PHE A 269 19.38 30.68 -6.53
CA PHE A 269 17.98 30.52 -6.96
C PHE A 269 17.83 30.53 -8.49
N ASN A 270 18.66 31.30 -9.19
CA ASN A 270 18.76 31.26 -10.65
C ASN A 270 19.28 29.90 -11.12
N PHE A 271 20.28 29.33 -10.45
CA PHE A 271 20.74 27.96 -10.70
C PHE A 271 19.63 26.93 -10.44
N LEU A 272 18.89 27.06 -9.33
CA LEU A 272 17.77 26.15 -9.03
C LEU A 272 16.70 26.19 -10.13
N GLU A 273 16.42 27.37 -10.68
CA GLU A 273 15.42 27.56 -11.72
C GLU A 273 15.90 27.11 -13.10
N SER A 274 17.03 27.63 -13.55
CA SER A 274 17.55 27.42 -14.91
C SER A 274 18.16 26.04 -15.12
N VAL A 275 18.90 25.53 -14.14
CA VAL A 275 19.67 24.27 -14.25
C VAL A 275 18.94 23.11 -13.58
N MET A 276 18.36 23.33 -12.39
CA MET A 276 17.69 22.27 -11.63
C MET A 276 16.18 22.18 -11.91
N HIS A 277 15.63 23.09 -12.71
CA HIS A 277 14.21 23.17 -13.05
C HIS A 277 13.28 23.15 -11.82
N SER A 278 13.72 23.80 -10.74
CA SER A 278 13.03 23.90 -9.46
C SER A 278 12.51 25.32 -9.25
N THR A 279 11.29 25.57 -9.70
CA THR A 279 10.59 26.87 -9.59
C THR A 279 9.73 27.02 -8.33
N SER A 280 9.62 25.99 -7.50
CA SER A 280 8.73 25.99 -6.32
C SER A 280 9.19 27.01 -5.27
N PRO A 281 8.35 28.02 -4.92
CA PRO A 281 8.64 28.96 -3.83
C PRO A 281 8.83 28.25 -2.49
N ARG A 282 8.17 27.10 -2.31
CA ARG A 282 8.32 26.28 -1.10
C ARG A 282 9.73 25.70 -0.95
N THR A 283 10.38 25.37 -2.08
CA THR A 283 11.78 24.92 -2.07
C THR A 283 12.68 26.08 -1.63
N ARG A 284 12.50 27.27 -2.23
CA ARG A 284 13.25 28.49 -1.88
C ARG A 284 13.07 28.87 -0.41
N HIS A 285 11.84 28.87 0.09
CA HIS A 285 11.54 29.11 1.50
C HIS A 285 12.27 28.14 2.45
N LEU A 286 12.27 26.83 2.16
CA LEU A 286 13.00 25.84 2.97
C LEU A 286 14.51 26.06 2.94
N LYS A 287 15.06 26.51 1.81
CA LYS A 287 16.48 26.89 1.69
C LYS A 287 16.78 28.13 2.53
N MET A 288 15.94 29.15 2.47
CA MET A 288 16.07 30.35 3.30
C MET A 288 15.97 30.05 4.80
N LEU A 289 15.08 29.13 5.22
CA LEU A 289 15.01 28.70 6.62
C LEU A 289 16.31 28.02 7.08
N SER A 290 16.94 27.21 6.23
CA SER A 290 18.25 26.63 6.54
C SER A 290 19.34 27.69 6.68
N ILE A 291 19.34 28.73 5.82
CA ILE A 291 20.27 29.86 5.92
C ILE A 291 20.05 30.63 7.22
N LEU A 292 18.79 30.87 7.60
CA LEU A 292 18.45 31.54 8.85
C LEU A 292 18.96 30.76 10.07
N ILE A 293 18.73 29.44 10.11
CA ILE A 293 19.17 28.59 11.23
C ILE A 293 20.69 28.50 11.29
N LEU A 294 21.36 28.45 10.14
CA LEU A 294 22.82 28.53 10.07
C LEU A 294 23.33 29.87 10.63
N GLY A 295 22.73 30.99 10.24
CA GLY A 295 23.09 32.30 10.78
C GLY A 295 22.94 32.33 12.30
N LYS A 296 21.86 31.76 12.85
CA LYS A 296 21.65 31.68 14.31
C LYS A 296 22.73 30.87 15.02
N PHE A 297 23.23 29.81 14.39
CA PHE A 297 24.34 29.04 14.91
C PHE A 297 25.64 29.86 14.91
N LEU A 298 25.95 30.53 13.79
CA LEU A 298 27.19 31.32 13.68
C LEU A 298 27.23 32.51 14.63
N TYR A 299 26.09 33.17 14.86
CA TYR A 299 25.95 34.30 15.81
C TYR A 299 25.37 33.86 17.16
N ARG A 300 25.57 32.60 17.58
CA ARG A 300 25.01 32.09 18.85
C ARG A 300 25.57 32.79 20.08
N ASP A 301 26.82 33.27 19.99
CA ASP A 301 27.52 33.91 21.10
C ASP A 301 27.26 35.43 21.19
N TRP A 302 26.56 36.00 20.19
CA TRP A 302 26.23 37.43 20.10
C TRP A 302 24.89 37.81 20.74
N VAL A 303 24.16 36.82 21.26
CA VAL A 303 22.76 36.98 21.64
C VAL A 303 22.53 36.43 23.04
N GLU A 304 21.81 37.19 23.85
CA GLU A 304 21.31 36.73 25.15
C GLU A 304 19.83 36.33 25.04
N ASP A 305 19.11 37.00 24.14
CA ASP A 305 17.70 36.78 23.86
C ASP A 305 17.43 36.53 22.37
N LYS A 306 16.31 35.87 22.09
CA LYS A 306 15.87 35.59 20.72
C LYS A 306 15.68 36.86 19.87
N SER A 307 15.32 37.98 20.49
CA SER A 307 15.14 39.28 19.81
C SER A 307 16.46 39.89 19.34
N ASP A 308 17.59 39.52 19.91
CA ASP A 308 18.88 40.15 19.59
C ASP A 308 19.32 39.85 18.16
N TYR A 309 18.91 38.69 17.63
CA TYR A 309 19.08 38.38 16.22
C TYR A 309 18.49 39.45 15.29
N ASP A 310 17.40 40.12 15.69
CA ASP A 310 16.79 41.18 14.87
C ASP A 310 17.64 42.45 14.82
N ASN A 311 18.60 42.63 15.73
CA ASN A 311 19.54 43.75 15.71
C ASN A 311 20.68 43.54 14.70
N ILE A 312 21.01 42.29 14.38
CA ILE A 312 22.08 41.94 13.45
C ILE A 312 21.61 42.20 12.00
N PRO A 313 22.31 43.06 11.22
CA PRO A 313 21.81 43.52 9.91
C PRO A 313 21.54 42.43 8.88
N LEU A 314 22.26 41.30 8.93
CA LEU A 314 22.08 40.17 8.00
C LEU A 314 20.76 39.42 8.22
N PHE A 315 20.28 39.31 9.46
CA PHE A 315 19.00 38.66 9.76
C PHE A 315 17.82 39.46 9.23
N LYS A 316 17.89 40.79 9.24
CA LYS A 316 16.87 41.65 8.60
C LYS A 316 16.73 41.36 7.10
N LEU A 317 17.86 41.17 6.40
CA LEU A 317 17.86 40.79 4.98
C LEU A 317 17.20 39.42 4.78
N VAL A 318 17.63 38.39 5.52
CA VAL A 318 17.08 37.03 5.40
C VAL A 318 15.59 36.98 5.76
N ASN A 319 15.17 37.68 6.80
CA ASN A 319 13.75 37.76 7.19
C ASN A 319 12.89 38.46 6.11
N ASN A 320 13.41 39.50 5.46
CA ASN A 320 12.72 40.14 4.33
C ASN A 320 12.58 39.20 3.13
N LEU A 321 13.64 38.47 2.79
CA LEU A 321 13.59 37.46 1.72
C LEU A 321 12.63 36.32 2.07
N LEU A 322 12.61 35.86 3.33
CA LEU A 322 11.65 34.86 3.81
C LEU A 322 10.20 35.32 3.66
N ARG A 323 9.89 36.59 3.97
CA ARG A 323 8.55 37.16 3.79
C ARG A 323 8.13 37.16 2.31
N ARG A 324 9.01 37.59 1.40
CA ARG A 324 8.77 37.53 -0.05
C ARG A 324 8.43 36.11 -0.53
N GLU A 325 9.17 35.11 -0.05
CA GLU A 325 8.89 33.71 -0.39
C GLU A 325 7.56 33.21 0.20
N VAL A 326 7.16 33.68 1.39
CA VAL A 326 5.84 33.36 1.96
C VAL A 326 4.71 33.94 1.11
N ASP A 327 4.83 35.18 0.65
CA ASP A 327 3.85 35.82 -0.23
C ASP A 327 3.75 35.07 -1.56
N ALA A 328 4.88 34.73 -2.18
CA ALA A 328 4.94 33.90 -3.38
C ALA A 328 4.31 32.51 -3.17
N MET A 329 4.53 31.88 -2.01
CA MET A 329 3.88 30.60 -1.66
C MET A 329 2.35 30.72 -1.56
N GLN A 330 1.84 31.83 -1.02
CA GLN A 330 0.40 32.07 -0.92
C GLN A 330 -0.22 32.26 -2.31
N GLU A 331 0.40 33.08 -3.15
CA GLU A 331 -0.03 33.30 -4.54
C GLU A 331 0.01 31.99 -5.34
N TRP A 332 1.11 31.25 -5.25
CA TRP A 332 1.27 29.95 -5.89
C TRP A 332 0.18 28.95 -5.48
N SER A 333 -0.18 28.95 -4.20
CA SER A 333 -1.25 28.09 -3.67
C SER A 333 -2.63 28.48 -4.18
N ARG A 334 -2.91 29.78 -4.35
CA ARG A 334 -4.17 30.30 -4.90
C ARG A 334 -4.31 29.96 -6.39
N ASN A 335 -3.24 30.15 -7.15
CA ASN A 335 -3.25 30.00 -8.60
C ASN A 335 -3.02 28.54 -9.08
N ARG A 336 -2.74 27.61 -8.15
CA ARG A 336 -2.51 26.17 -8.41
C ARG A 336 -1.41 25.87 -9.44
N TYR A 337 -0.47 26.80 -9.65
CA TYR A 337 0.70 26.58 -10.49
C TYR A 337 1.43 25.31 -9.99
N TYR A 338 1.56 24.29 -10.84
CA TYR A 338 2.27 23.03 -10.53
C TYR A 338 1.80 22.24 -9.29
N VAL A 339 0.49 22.22 -9.01
CA VAL A 339 -0.05 21.20 -8.11
C VAL A 339 -0.15 19.89 -8.87
N ALA A 340 0.39 18.81 -8.30
CA ALA A 340 0.25 17.47 -8.85
C ALA A 340 -1.19 17.20 -9.32
N ASP A 341 -1.36 16.80 -10.58
CA ASP A 341 -2.65 16.68 -11.26
C ASP A 341 -3.63 15.85 -10.41
N GLN A 342 -4.62 16.54 -9.84
CA GLN A 342 -5.57 15.92 -8.93
C GLN A 342 -6.46 14.92 -9.66
N SER A 343 -6.74 15.12 -10.95
CA SER A 343 -7.55 14.18 -11.75
C SER A 343 -6.86 12.80 -11.89
N ARG A 344 -5.54 12.76 -11.80
CA ARG A 344 -4.72 11.53 -11.80
C ARG A 344 -4.57 10.91 -10.41
N LYS A 345 -4.96 11.63 -9.36
CA LYS A 345 -4.94 11.14 -7.98
C LYS A 345 -6.32 10.76 -7.46
N TRP A 346 -7.37 11.31 -8.05
CA TRP A 346 -8.75 11.14 -7.60
C TRP A 346 -9.42 10.00 -8.35
N PRO A 347 -10.22 9.13 -7.69
CA PRO A 347 -11.00 8.11 -8.38
C PRO A 347 -11.99 8.75 -9.36
N ASP A 348 -12.24 8.08 -10.49
CA ASP A 348 -13.35 8.47 -11.36
C ASP A 348 -14.66 8.08 -10.67
N VAL A 349 -15.48 9.06 -10.32
CA VAL A 349 -16.68 8.87 -9.49
C VAL A 349 -17.91 8.76 -10.39
N PRO A 350 -18.57 7.59 -10.47
CA PRO A 350 -19.84 7.46 -11.17
C PRO A 350 -20.95 8.26 -10.47
N GLU A 351 -21.98 8.62 -11.23
CA GLU A 351 -23.16 9.29 -10.67
C GLU A 351 -23.79 8.47 -9.52
N GLY A 352 -24.23 9.16 -8.48
CA GLY A 352 -24.82 8.55 -7.27
C GLY A 352 -23.82 7.87 -6.32
N LYS A 353 -22.53 7.82 -6.65
CA LYS A 353 -21.49 7.26 -5.76
C LYS A 353 -20.62 8.36 -5.14
N SER A 354 -19.97 8.04 -4.03
CA SER A 354 -18.91 8.89 -3.45
C SER A 354 -17.54 8.36 -3.83
N ALA A 355 -16.53 9.24 -3.90
CA ALA A 355 -15.14 8.82 -4.08
C ALA A 355 -14.70 7.75 -3.07
N LEU A 356 -15.17 7.84 -1.82
CA LEU A 356 -14.89 6.85 -0.77
C LEU A 356 -15.47 5.47 -1.14
N SER A 357 -16.75 5.42 -1.54
CA SER A 357 -17.39 4.17 -1.94
C SER A 357 -16.76 3.53 -3.18
N VAL A 358 -16.24 4.36 -4.11
CA VAL A 358 -15.47 3.86 -5.26
C VAL A 358 -14.20 3.20 -4.78
N VAL A 359 -13.37 3.88 -3.98
CA VAL A 359 -12.14 3.28 -3.43
C VAL A 359 -12.41 1.99 -2.65
N GLN A 360 -13.46 1.95 -1.83
CA GLN A 360 -13.83 0.75 -1.09
C GLN A 360 -14.16 -0.42 -2.03
N SER A 361 -14.96 -0.18 -3.06
CA SER A 361 -15.40 -1.23 -3.99
C SER A 361 -14.38 -1.61 -5.08
N THR A 362 -13.50 -0.68 -5.50
CA THR A 362 -12.57 -0.88 -6.62
C THR A 362 -11.11 -1.02 -6.20
N VAL A 363 -10.78 -0.74 -4.93
CA VAL A 363 -9.42 -0.91 -4.40
C VAL A 363 -9.43 -1.85 -3.20
N VAL A 364 -10.16 -1.51 -2.14
CA VAL A 364 -10.12 -2.29 -0.88
C VAL A 364 -10.63 -3.71 -1.09
N GLU A 365 -11.80 -3.87 -1.72
CA GLU A 365 -12.40 -5.18 -1.95
C GLU A 365 -11.55 -6.08 -2.90
N PRO A 366 -11.05 -5.61 -4.06
CA PRO A 366 -10.12 -6.39 -4.86
C PRO A 366 -8.86 -6.84 -4.10
N LEU A 367 -8.27 -5.97 -3.28
CA LEU A 367 -7.10 -6.34 -2.45
C LEU A 367 -7.44 -7.41 -1.41
N ARG A 368 -8.65 -7.36 -0.83
CA ARG A 368 -9.16 -8.42 0.05
C ARG A 368 -9.25 -9.75 -0.67
N LEU A 369 -9.81 -9.76 -1.88
CA LEU A 369 -9.91 -10.97 -2.69
C LEU A 369 -8.53 -11.49 -3.13
N TYR A 370 -7.54 -10.62 -3.28
CA TYR A 370 -6.14 -11.03 -3.49
C TYR A 370 -5.51 -11.68 -2.26
N CYS A 371 -6.10 -11.64 -1.07
CA CYS A 371 -5.56 -12.39 0.08
C CYS A 371 -5.74 -13.91 -0.07
N ARG A 372 -6.58 -14.37 -1.01
CA ARG A 372 -6.89 -15.80 -1.22
C ARG A 372 -5.63 -16.63 -1.58
N PRO A 373 -5.58 -17.90 -1.13
CA PRO A 373 -4.34 -18.69 -1.11
C PRO A 373 -3.98 -19.28 -2.47
N ARG A 374 -4.92 -19.33 -3.41
CA ARG A 374 -4.71 -19.85 -4.76
C ARG A 374 -4.72 -18.73 -5.78
N ASN A 375 -3.99 -18.91 -6.86
CA ASN A 375 -4.07 -18.05 -8.03
C ASN A 375 -5.36 -18.32 -8.82
N ASN A 376 -5.60 -17.51 -9.85
CA ASN A 376 -6.74 -17.66 -10.76
C ASN A 376 -6.78 -19.00 -11.52
N ARG A 377 -5.68 -19.77 -11.54
CA ARG A 377 -5.59 -21.12 -12.13
C ARG A 377 -5.87 -22.23 -11.11
N GLY A 378 -6.08 -21.90 -9.83
CA GLY A 378 -6.33 -22.85 -8.75
C GLY A 378 -5.07 -23.39 -8.04
N ASN A 379 -3.87 -22.99 -8.47
CA ASN A 379 -2.64 -23.42 -7.82
C ASN A 379 -2.37 -22.57 -6.58
N PHE A 380 -1.80 -23.17 -5.54
CA PHE A 380 -1.34 -22.41 -4.37
C PHE A 380 -0.30 -21.37 -4.77
N ARG A 381 -0.43 -20.17 -4.21
CA ARG A 381 0.55 -19.08 -4.35
C ARG A 381 1.71 -19.30 -3.39
N SER A 382 2.80 -18.54 -3.59
CA SER A 382 3.89 -18.59 -2.63
C SER A 382 3.45 -18.00 -1.27
N PRO A 383 3.97 -18.54 -0.16
CA PRO A 383 3.67 -18.02 1.19
C PRO A 383 3.90 -16.52 1.35
N GLN A 384 5.04 -16.02 0.86
CA GLN A 384 5.37 -14.60 0.85
C GLN A 384 4.36 -13.75 0.05
N GLN A 385 3.90 -14.22 -1.12
CA GLN A 385 2.91 -13.49 -1.92
C GLN A 385 1.56 -13.34 -1.21
N ILE A 386 1.16 -14.34 -0.42
CA ILE A 386 -0.08 -14.29 0.36
C ILE A 386 0.09 -13.30 1.52
N ALA A 387 1.23 -13.31 2.21
CA ALA A 387 1.55 -12.32 3.25
C ALA A 387 1.56 -10.89 2.71
N ILE A 388 2.15 -10.66 1.52
CA ILE A 388 2.12 -9.36 0.84
C ILE A 388 0.69 -8.91 0.61
N SER A 389 -0.18 -9.79 0.09
CA SER A 389 -1.58 -9.44 -0.15
C SER A 389 -2.35 -9.11 1.13
N HIS A 390 -2.08 -9.79 2.25
CA HIS A 390 -2.66 -9.43 3.55
C HIS A 390 -2.18 -8.06 4.03
N GLN A 391 -0.88 -7.77 3.92
CA GLN A 391 -0.33 -6.46 4.26
C GLN A 391 -0.94 -5.35 3.40
N GLU A 392 -1.03 -5.56 2.09
CA GLU A 392 -1.65 -4.65 1.11
C GLU A 392 -3.10 -4.34 1.50
N PHE A 393 -3.89 -5.38 1.76
CA PHE A 393 -5.28 -5.22 2.18
C PHE A 393 -5.39 -4.47 3.52
N LEU A 394 -4.68 -4.88 4.56
CA LEU A 394 -4.75 -4.27 5.89
C LEU A 394 -4.31 -2.81 5.91
N ALA A 395 -3.30 -2.45 5.13
CA ALA A 395 -2.90 -1.05 4.99
C ALA A 395 -3.99 -0.20 4.34
N TRP A 396 -4.75 -0.75 3.39
CA TRP A 396 -5.91 -0.09 2.79
C TRP A 396 -7.16 -0.10 3.69
N VAL A 397 -7.35 -1.10 4.54
CA VAL A 397 -8.39 -1.09 5.58
C VAL A 397 -8.24 0.13 6.49
N ASP A 398 -7.01 0.43 6.90
CA ASP A 398 -6.70 1.56 7.79
C ASP A 398 -7.12 2.93 7.23
N LEU A 399 -7.17 3.06 5.90
CA LEU A 399 -7.48 4.33 5.23
C LEU A 399 -8.84 4.34 4.52
N GLY A 400 -9.33 3.18 4.13
CA GLY A 400 -10.55 3.01 3.33
C GLY A 400 -11.76 2.59 4.14
N LEU A 401 -11.59 1.85 5.23
CA LEU A 401 -12.68 1.41 6.12
C LEU A 401 -12.65 2.11 7.49
N SER A 402 -11.68 2.99 7.70
CA SER A 402 -11.58 3.86 8.88
C SER A 402 -11.20 5.28 8.44
N PRO A 403 -11.63 6.32 9.17
CA PRO A 403 -11.28 7.70 8.84
C PRO A 403 -9.77 7.88 8.67
N ALA A 404 -9.34 8.29 7.48
CA ALA A 404 -7.92 8.31 7.14
C ALA A 404 -7.13 9.28 8.04
N ARG A 405 -6.12 8.73 8.73
CA ARG A 405 -5.19 9.49 9.57
C ARG A 405 -3.87 9.75 8.82
N ARG A 406 -2.88 10.30 9.52
CA ARG A 406 -1.56 10.59 8.92
C ARG A 406 -0.81 9.30 8.65
N GLN A 407 -0.16 9.19 7.50
CA GLN A 407 0.60 8.00 7.13
C GLN A 407 1.69 7.60 8.15
N GLN A 408 2.23 8.59 8.88
CA GLN A 408 3.22 8.37 9.92
C GLN A 408 2.71 7.44 11.02
N GLU A 409 1.42 7.54 11.35
CA GLU A 409 0.81 6.75 12.42
C GLU A 409 0.80 5.27 12.07
N ALA A 410 0.40 4.94 10.83
CA ALA A 410 0.44 3.58 10.30
C ALA A 410 1.86 3.06 10.07
N ARG A 411 2.75 3.91 9.52
CA ARG A 411 4.14 3.57 9.22
C ARG A 411 4.94 3.19 10.47
N ASN A 412 4.74 3.95 11.55
CA ASN A 412 5.41 3.74 12.83
C ASN A 412 4.62 2.82 13.78
N LEU A 413 3.54 2.19 13.32
CA LEU A 413 2.72 1.33 14.16
C LEU A 413 3.52 0.08 14.55
N LYS A 414 3.67 -0.14 15.86
CA LYS A 414 4.37 -1.28 16.43
C LYS A 414 3.38 -2.33 16.93
N VAL A 415 3.83 -3.57 17.02
CA VAL A 415 3.12 -4.68 17.66
C VAL A 415 4.06 -5.36 18.64
N ALA A 416 3.56 -5.68 19.84
CA ALA A 416 4.32 -6.45 20.83
C ALA A 416 4.47 -7.89 20.36
N LEU A 417 5.67 -8.45 20.48
CA LEU A 417 6.01 -9.81 20.04
C LEU A 417 6.25 -10.77 21.22
N CYS A 418 6.07 -10.26 22.44
CA CYS A 418 6.12 -11.04 23.67
C CYS A 418 4.89 -10.74 24.53
N CYS A 419 4.61 -11.65 25.46
CA CYS A 419 3.54 -11.51 26.46
C CYS A 419 4.14 -11.33 27.86
N PRO A 420 3.37 -10.77 28.83
CA PRO A 420 3.74 -10.82 30.23
C PRO A 420 3.90 -12.26 30.70
N VAL A 421 4.72 -12.48 31.73
CA VAL A 421 4.98 -13.82 32.29
C VAL A 421 3.69 -14.47 32.83
N ALA A 422 2.82 -13.67 33.46
CA ALA A 422 1.50 -14.11 33.90
C ALA A 422 0.43 -13.68 32.90
N ARG A 423 -0.39 -14.62 32.45
CA ARG A 423 -1.55 -14.33 31.60
C ARG A 423 -2.58 -13.51 32.39
N PRO A 424 -3.08 -12.38 31.86
CA PRO A 424 -4.13 -11.63 32.52
C PRO A 424 -5.41 -12.47 32.72
N THR A 425 -6.11 -12.25 33.83
CA THR A 425 -7.29 -13.04 34.23
C THR A 425 -8.49 -12.82 33.34
N ASP A 426 -8.57 -11.67 32.66
CA ASP A 426 -9.63 -11.34 31.70
C ASP A 426 -9.41 -11.96 30.31
N VAL A 427 -8.23 -12.52 30.04
CA VAL A 427 -7.93 -13.20 28.77
C VAL A 427 -8.40 -14.66 28.86
N PRO A 428 -9.35 -15.12 28.02
CA PRO A 428 -9.79 -16.52 27.97
C PRO A 428 -8.62 -17.48 27.81
N ALA A 429 -8.71 -18.71 28.34
CA ALA A 429 -7.61 -19.69 28.29
C ALA A 429 -7.02 -19.87 26.87
N ASN A 430 -7.89 -19.93 25.86
CA ASN A 430 -7.53 -20.12 24.45
C ASN A 430 -7.55 -18.81 23.63
N GLY A 431 -7.73 -17.66 24.30
CA GLY A 431 -7.78 -16.36 23.64
C GLY A 431 -6.43 -15.93 23.06
N LEU A 432 -6.43 -15.29 21.89
CA LEU A 432 -5.24 -14.59 21.41
C LEU A 432 -5.03 -13.30 22.21
N TYR A 433 -3.79 -13.01 22.61
CA TYR A 433 -3.44 -11.82 23.38
C TYR A 433 -2.18 -11.16 22.83
N HIS A 434 -2.28 -9.87 22.47
CA HIS A 434 -1.13 -9.00 22.20
C HIS A 434 -1.21 -7.84 23.18
N PRO A 435 -0.35 -7.79 24.21
CA PRO A 435 -0.41 -6.72 25.20
C PRO A 435 -0.01 -5.37 24.59
N LEU A 436 -0.56 -4.30 25.16
CA LEU A 436 0.09 -3.00 25.08
C LEU A 436 1.27 -3.01 26.07
N PRO A 437 2.53 -2.77 25.65
CA PRO A 437 3.66 -2.79 26.56
C PRO A 437 3.53 -1.73 27.67
N PRO A 438 4.03 -1.99 28.89
CA PRO A 438 4.03 -1.01 29.97
C PRO A 438 4.77 0.28 29.58
N ASN A 439 4.29 1.43 30.06
CA ASN A 439 4.89 2.75 29.76
C ASN A 439 6.39 2.85 30.11
N ALA A 440 6.89 2.00 31.02
CA ALA A 440 8.30 1.95 31.35
C ALA A 440 9.17 1.51 30.15
N VAL A 441 8.72 0.56 29.34
CA VAL A 441 9.53 -0.05 28.26
C VAL A 441 9.25 0.56 26.89
N ARG A 442 8.30 1.48 26.80
CA ARG A 442 7.93 2.20 25.58
C ARG A 442 8.86 3.37 25.30
N ASP A 443 8.96 3.76 24.05
CA ASP A 443 9.79 4.88 23.61
C ASP A 443 9.26 6.19 24.18
N LYS A 444 10.17 7.02 24.70
CA LYS A 444 9.87 8.31 25.33
C LYS A 444 10.64 9.44 24.68
N ARG A 445 10.04 10.62 24.67
CA ARG A 445 10.71 11.88 24.35
C ARG A 445 11.59 12.34 25.51
N ALA A 446 12.36 13.40 25.25
CA ALA A 446 13.14 14.08 26.27
C ALA A 446 12.30 14.57 27.47
N ASP A 447 11.02 14.93 27.24
CA ASP A 447 10.08 15.33 28.31
C ASP A 447 9.47 14.15 29.08
N GLY A 448 9.88 12.91 28.80
CA GLY A 448 9.39 11.69 29.43
C GLY A 448 8.05 11.18 28.89
N THR A 449 7.41 11.90 27.97
CA THR A 449 6.14 11.48 27.36
C THR A 449 6.35 10.40 26.29
N LEU A 450 5.39 9.48 26.15
CA LEU A 450 5.44 8.42 25.13
C LEU A 450 5.45 8.98 23.70
N GLU A 451 6.24 8.34 22.82
CA GLU A 451 6.38 8.72 21.40
C GLU A 451 5.94 7.64 20.40
N ASP A 452 5.77 6.39 20.83
CA ASP A 452 5.48 5.28 19.94
C ASP A 452 3.98 4.97 19.78
N ASN A 453 3.61 4.40 18.63
CA ASN A 453 2.26 3.94 18.36
C ASN A 453 2.21 2.42 18.42
N TYR A 454 1.13 1.85 18.97
CA TYR A 454 0.96 0.40 19.06
C TYR A 454 -0.38 -0.07 18.52
N ILE A 455 -0.39 -1.27 17.95
CA ILE A 455 -1.58 -2.10 17.75
C ILE A 455 -1.51 -3.27 18.73
N TYR A 456 -2.62 -3.54 19.42
CA TYR A 456 -2.69 -4.56 20.46
C TYR A 456 -4.07 -5.22 20.50
N LYS A 457 -4.17 -6.41 21.09
CA LYS A 457 -5.41 -7.17 21.25
C LYS A 457 -5.73 -7.33 22.73
N THR A 458 -6.92 -6.89 23.14
CA THR A 458 -7.40 -6.94 24.53
C THR A 458 -8.82 -7.49 24.61
N TYR A 459 -9.21 -8.03 25.76
CA TYR A 459 -10.59 -8.46 26.05
C TYR A 459 -11.36 -7.41 26.87
N THR A 460 -10.65 -6.45 27.44
CA THR A 460 -11.25 -5.32 28.15
C THR A 460 -10.79 -4.02 27.49
N TYR A 461 -11.74 -3.18 27.06
CA TYR A 461 -11.47 -1.88 26.47
C TYR A 461 -12.55 -0.87 26.89
N GLU A 462 -12.14 0.30 27.39
CA GLU A 462 -13.03 1.35 27.90
C GLU A 462 -14.06 0.82 28.94
N GLY A 463 -13.62 -0.05 29.84
CA GLY A 463 -14.45 -0.64 30.89
C GLY A 463 -15.43 -1.72 30.41
N LYS A 464 -15.44 -2.06 29.12
CA LYS A 464 -16.29 -3.10 28.54
C LYS A 464 -15.49 -4.37 28.23
N TYR A 465 -16.07 -5.51 28.57
CA TYR A 465 -15.56 -6.84 28.22
C TYR A 465 -16.04 -7.27 26.83
N TYR A 466 -15.15 -7.89 26.06
CA TYR A 466 -15.37 -8.39 24.70
C TYR A 466 -14.94 -9.86 24.64
N GLN A 467 -15.91 -10.76 24.49
CA GLN A 467 -15.67 -12.21 24.51
C GLN A 467 -14.66 -12.69 23.47
N ASP A 468 -14.68 -12.12 22.26
CA ASP A 468 -13.79 -12.49 21.15
C ASP A 468 -12.50 -11.64 21.11
N GLY A 469 -12.36 -10.71 22.05
CA GLY A 469 -11.34 -9.69 22.07
C GLY A 469 -11.53 -8.62 20.99
N VAL A 470 -10.81 -7.52 21.15
CA VAL A 470 -10.79 -6.39 20.21
C VAL A 470 -9.37 -5.98 19.90
N TRP A 471 -9.16 -5.58 18.64
CA TRP A 471 -7.92 -4.95 18.21
C TRP A 471 -8.02 -3.44 18.40
N VAL A 472 -7.02 -2.85 19.03
CA VAL A 472 -6.99 -1.44 19.41
C VAL A 472 -5.71 -0.79 18.87
N LYS A 473 -5.83 0.46 18.42
CA LYS A 473 -4.69 1.31 18.06
C LYS A 473 -4.47 2.37 19.13
N ASP A 474 -3.28 2.37 19.70
CA ASP A 474 -2.77 3.38 20.63
C ASP A 474 -1.85 4.35 19.87
N ILE A 475 -2.26 5.61 19.74
CA ILE A 475 -1.55 6.65 19.00
C ILE A 475 -1.00 7.71 19.96
N GLN A 476 0.33 7.82 20.01
CA GLN A 476 1.08 8.80 20.82
C GLN A 476 1.83 9.85 19.96
N ASP A 477 1.72 9.77 18.62
CA ASP A 477 2.47 10.62 17.68
C ASP A 477 2.38 12.12 18.02
N TYR A 478 3.52 12.82 17.94
CA TYR A 478 3.72 14.19 18.39
C TYR A 478 2.73 15.18 17.82
N LYS A 479 2.48 15.12 16.50
CA LYS A 479 1.60 16.12 15.89
C LYS A 479 0.15 15.88 16.26
N THR A 480 -0.27 14.63 16.46
CA THR A 480 -1.63 14.32 16.89
C THR A 480 -1.78 14.65 18.37
N ARG A 481 -0.80 14.27 19.21
CA ARG A 481 -0.79 14.56 20.65
C ARG A 481 -0.76 16.05 20.98
N LYS A 482 0.01 16.85 20.24
CA LYS A 482 0.10 18.31 20.45
C LYS A 482 -1.25 19.02 20.32
N PHE A 483 -2.12 18.54 19.43
CA PHE A 483 -3.39 19.21 19.12
C PHE A 483 -4.63 18.45 19.64
N HIS A 484 -4.54 17.13 19.81
CA HIS A 484 -5.69 16.25 20.10
C HIS A 484 -5.46 15.30 21.28
N GLY A 485 -4.30 15.38 21.94
CA GLY A 485 -3.97 14.49 23.05
C GLY A 485 -3.71 13.04 22.63
N HIS A 486 -3.62 12.16 23.63
CA HIS A 486 -3.53 10.71 23.43
C HIS A 486 -4.83 10.19 22.80
N LYS A 487 -4.69 9.32 21.80
CA LYS A 487 -5.84 8.66 21.17
C LYS A 487 -5.64 7.16 21.23
N SER A 488 -6.59 6.47 21.85
CA SER A 488 -6.77 5.02 21.73
C SER A 488 -8.13 4.76 21.11
N PHE A 489 -8.23 3.81 20.18
CA PHE A 489 -9.51 3.46 19.57
C PHE A 489 -9.52 2.03 19.06
N GLN A 490 -10.68 1.39 19.20
CA GLN A 490 -10.97 0.08 18.63
C GLN A 490 -10.94 0.13 17.09
N ILE A 491 -10.28 -0.84 16.47
CA ILE A 491 -10.34 -1.07 15.02
C ILE A 491 -11.70 -1.71 14.71
N PRO A 492 -12.51 -1.13 13.80
CA PRO A 492 -13.80 -1.71 13.42
C PRO A 492 -13.63 -3.12 12.82
N ASN A 493 -14.31 -4.12 13.40
CA ASN A 493 -14.29 -5.49 12.87
C ASN A 493 -15.33 -5.67 11.74
N HIS A 494 -15.10 -5.00 10.61
CA HIS A 494 -16.02 -5.05 9.48
C HIS A 494 -16.20 -6.49 8.95
N GLN A 495 -17.45 -6.89 8.73
CA GLN A 495 -17.85 -8.19 8.20
C GLN A 495 -18.01 -8.10 6.69
N PHE A 496 -17.47 -9.08 5.95
CA PHE A 496 -17.56 -9.15 4.50
C PHE A 496 -18.63 -10.14 4.06
N GLY A 497 -19.07 -10.02 2.80
CA GLY A 497 -20.14 -10.87 2.26
C GLY A 497 -19.83 -12.36 2.19
N ASP A 498 -18.56 -12.76 2.36
CA ASP A 498 -18.14 -14.17 2.45
C ASP A 498 -18.00 -14.69 3.88
N GLY A 499 -18.47 -13.92 4.87
CA GLY A 499 -18.42 -14.26 6.30
C GLY A 499 -17.07 -14.01 6.97
N SER A 500 -16.04 -13.59 6.22
CA SER A 500 -14.77 -13.18 6.82
C SER A 500 -14.89 -11.80 7.47
N CYS A 501 -13.95 -11.46 8.35
CA CYS A 501 -13.91 -10.14 9.00
C CYS A 501 -12.49 -9.58 9.12
N VAL A 502 -12.38 -8.26 9.36
CA VAL A 502 -11.08 -7.56 9.44
C VAL A 502 -10.13 -8.20 10.44
N TYR A 503 -10.63 -8.64 11.60
CA TYR A 503 -9.78 -9.25 12.63
C TYR A 503 -9.14 -10.56 12.15
N GLU A 504 -9.85 -11.39 11.37
CA GLU A 504 -9.26 -12.58 10.75
C GLU A 504 -8.07 -12.24 9.86
N TYR A 505 -8.12 -11.12 9.12
CA TYR A 505 -7.01 -10.72 8.26
C TYR A 505 -5.82 -10.20 9.06
N ILE A 506 -6.05 -9.48 10.17
CA ILE A 506 -4.99 -9.07 11.10
C ILE A 506 -4.30 -10.32 11.67
N GLU A 507 -5.08 -11.29 12.12
CA GLU A 507 -4.58 -12.51 12.74
C GLU A 507 -3.86 -13.41 11.72
N ARG A 508 -4.42 -13.59 10.51
CA ARG A 508 -3.73 -14.29 9.41
C ARG A 508 -2.44 -13.61 9.01
N TYR A 509 -2.41 -12.27 9.04
CA TYR A 509 -1.20 -11.52 8.77
C TYR A 509 -0.16 -11.69 9.88
N LEU A 510 -0.54 -11.71 11.16
CA LEU A 510 0.42 -11.83 12.25
C LEU A 510 0.91 -13.26 12.49
N TYR A 511 0.00 -14.25 12.44
CA TYR A 511 0.26 -15.64 12.84
C TYR A 511 0.38 -16.60 11.65
N GLY A 512 0.11 -16.13 10.45
CA GLY A 512 -0.02 -16.98 9.27
C GLY A 512 -1.41 -17.58 9.13
N TRP A 513 -1.58 -18.38 8.08
CA TRP A 513 -2.88 -18.95 7.72
C TRP A 513 -2.77 -20.46 7.50
N TRP A 514 -3.49 -21.21 8.33
CA TRP A 514 -3.74 -22.63 8.14
C TRP A 514 -4.98 -22.85 7.28
N LEU A 515 -4.83 -23.63 6.21
CA LEU A 515 -5.95 -24.03 5.35
C LEU A 515 -6.26 -25.52 5.57
N PRO A 516 -7.41 -25.87 6.19
CA PRO A 516 -7.85 -27.25 6.32
C PRO A 516 -8.04 -27.94 4.96
N GLY A 517 -7.72 -29.23 4.90
CA GLY A 517 -7.96 -30.09 3.74
C GLY A 517 -6.90 -31.18 3.52
N ASN A 518 -7.28 -32.21 2.76
CA ASN A 518 -6.43 -33.33 2.40
C ASN A 518 -5.64 -33.02 1.12
N TYR A 519 -4.50 -32.34 1.29
CA TYR A 519 -3.56 -32.02 0.22
C TYR A 519 -2.39 -33.02 0.18
N LYS A 520 -1.68 -33.12 -0.95
CA LYS A 520 -0.50 -34.01 -1.15
C LYS A 520 0.56 -33.85 -0.05
N ASN A 521 0.70 -32.65 0.52
CA ASN A 521 1.63 -32.32 1.60
C ASN A 521 0.88 -31.83 2.85
N SER A 522 -0.33 -32.34 3.10
CA SER A 522 -1.09 -31.94 4.28
C SER A 522 -0.45 -32.48 5.56
N GLN A 523 -0.32 -31.60 6.55
CA GLN A 523 0.13 -31.91 7.90
C GLN A 523 -1.08 -31.93 8.83
N THR A 524 -0.96 -32.59 9.97
CA THR A 524 -1.95 -32.50 11.04
C THR A 524 -1.67 -31.24 11.86
N TYR A 525 -2.68 -30.41 12.10
CA TYR A 525 -2.49 -29.22 12.93
C TYR A 525 -2.21 -29.62 14.38
N SER A 526 -1.08 -29.15 14.89
CA SER A 526 -0.57 -29.42 16.24
C SER A 526 -0.11 -28.14 16.95
N TRP A 527 -0.68 -27.00 16.58
CA TRP A 527 -0.31 -25.67 17.08
C TRP A 527 -1.35 -25.15 18.08
N TRP A 528 -1.46 -23.83 18.25
CA TRP A 528 -2.16 -23.18 19.36
C TRP A 528 -3.70 -23.16 19.24
N ASP A 529 -4.28 -23.31 18.04
CA ASP A 529 -5.73 -23.32 17.85
C ASP A 529 -6.31 -24.72 18.14
N ASP A 530 -6.93 -24.86 19.31
CA ASP A 530 -7.56 -26.11 19.73
C ASP A 530 -8.69 -26.57 18.81
N GLY A 531 -9.41 -25.64 18.17
CA GLY A 531 -10.48 -25.97 17.21
C GLY A 531 -9.96 -26.60 15.92
N LEU A 532 -8.67 -26.43 15.63
CA LEU A 532 -7.99 -27.05 14.51
C LEU A 532 -7.18 -28.28 14.90
N ARG A 533 -7.00 -28.58 16.18
CA ARG A 533 -6.15 -29.70 16.64
C ARG A 533 -6.60 -31.02 16.01
N GLY A 534 -5.66 -31.74 15.39
CA GLY A 534 -5.96 -32.99 14.70
C GLY A 534 -6.52 -32.84 13.28
N VAL A 535 -6.91 -31.62 12.86
CA VAL A 535 -7.41 -31.35 11.50
C VAL A 535 -6.23 -31.35 10.53
N ARG A 536 -6.35 -32.14 9.45
CA ARG A 536 -5.37 -32.12 8.35
C ARG A 536 -5.52 -30.86 7.50
N GLY A 537 -4.40 -30.29 7.11
CA GLY A 537 -4.36 -29.05 6.33
C GLY A 537 -2.95 -28.67 5.94
N ARG A 538 -2.73 -27.40 5.59
CA ARG A 538 -1.39 -26.86 5.35
C ARG A 538 -1.31 -25.40 5.76
N TRP A 539 -0.14 -24.97 6.22
CA TRP A 539 0.20 -23.56 6.25
C TRP A 539 0.33 -23.05 4.82
N VAL A 540 -0.47 -22.04 4.47
CA VAL A 540 -0.36 -21.35 3.18
C VAL A 540 0.51 -20.11 3.27
N THR A 541 0.71 -19.57 4.48
CA THR A 541 1.66 -18.50 4.80
C THR A 541 1.97 -18.50 6.29
N ALA A 542 3.18 -18.10 6.68
CA ALA A 542 3.57 -17.73 8.03
C ALA A 542 3.28 -16.25 8.35
N GLY A 543 2.58 -15.53 7.46
CA GLY A 543 2.18 -14.15 7.67
C GLY A 543 3.38 -13.20 7.65
N ARG A 544 3.47 -12.32 8.65
CA ARG A 544 4.51 -11.30 8.80
C ARG A 544 5.91 -11.90 8.87
N ALA A 545 6.04 -13.13 9.40
CA ALA A 545 7.32 -13.83 9.48
C ALA A 545 7.93 -14.14 8.10
N GLU A 546 7.13 -14.16 7.03
CA GLU A 546 7.60 -14.34 5.64
C GLU A 546 8.53 -13.22 5.18
N PHE A 547 8.56 -12.08 5.87
CA PHE A 547 9.36 -10.91 5.52
C PHE A 547 10.68 -10.82 6.29
N MET A 548 10.99 -11.81 7.13
CA MET A 548 12.19 -11.84 7.98
C MET A 548 12.39 -10.49 8.72
N PRO A 549 11.40 -10.04 9.50
CA PRO A 549 11.40 -8.70 10.09
C PRO A 549 12.63 -8.46 10.98
N LEU A 550 13.18 -7.24 10.90
CA LEU A 550 14.21 -6.78 11.82
C LEU A 550 13.56 -6.28 13.12
N ASP A 551 13.11 -7.24 13.93
CA ASP A 551 12.42 -6.98 15.19
C ASP A 551 13.38 -6.52 16.28
N THR A 552 12.89 -5.68 17.19
CA THR A 552 13.67 -5.09 18.27
C THR A 552 13.39 -5.82 19.57
N CYS A 553 14.46 -6.11 20.32
CA CYS A 553 14.39 -6.60 21.69
C CYS A 553 14.92 -5.53 22.64
N CYS A 554 14.06 -5.01 23.51
CA CYS A 554 14.46 -4.07 24.55
C CYS A 554 14.93 -4.86 25.78
N VAL A 555 16.26 -4.96 25.96
CA VAL A 555 16.87 -5.41 27.22
C VAL A 555 17.04 -4.19 28.11
N ARG A 556 16.39 -4.15 29.28
CA ARG A 556 16.72 -3.15 30.31
C ARG A 556 17.95 -3.59 31.11
N ILE A 557 18.74 -2.60 31.52
CA ILE A 557 20.07 -2.71 32.16
C ILE A 557 20.07 -3.54 33.47
N ASN A 558 18.92 -3.78 34.09
CA ASN A 558 18.83 -4.52 35.35
C ASN A 558 18.35 -5.97 35.11
N ALA A 559 19.13 -6.94 35.59
CA ALA A 559 18.95 -8.40 35.43
C ALA A 559 17.61 -8.98 35.94
N LYS A 560 16.74 -8.16 36.56
CA LYS A 560 15.39 -8.55 37.03
C LYS A 560 14.24 -8.02 36.16
N SER A 561 14.53 -7.27 35.09
CA SER A 561 13.49 -6.65 34.25
C SER A 561 12.96 -7.66 33.22
N GLN A 562 11.64 -7.75 33.06
CA GLN A 562 11.03 -8.55 31.98
C GLN A 562 11.52 -8.03 30.62
N MET A 563 11.95 -8.94 29.75
CA MET A 563 12.36 -8.64 28.39
C MET A 563 11.12 -8.34 27.53
N TRP A 564 11.14 -7.21 26.83
CA TRP A 564 10.04 -6.83 25.92
C TRP A 564 10.55 -6.75 24.48
N SER A 565 9.94 -7.51 23.59
CA SER A 565 10.19 -7.47 22.14
C SER A 565 9.02 -6.85 21.40
N TRP A 566 9.33 -6.10 20.35
CA TRP A 566 8.34 -5.49 19.47
C TRP A 566 8.86 -5.41 18.03
N GLY A 567 7.92 -5.31 17.10
CA GLY A 567 8.21 -5.16 15.67
C GLY A 567 7.30 -4.14 15.02
N TYR A 568 7.69 -3.62 13.85
CA TYR A 568 6.80 -2.80 13.04
C TYR A 568 5.67 -3.66 12.46
N PHE A 569 4.43 -3.16 12.53
CA PHE A 569 3.27 -3.85 12.00
C PHE A 569 3.30 -3.90 10.48
N PHE A 570 3.66 -2.81 9.81
CA PHE A 570 3.86 -2.79 8.36
C PHE A 570 5.35 -2.68 8.02
N ILE A 571 5.85 -3.60 7.18
CA ILE A 571 7.27 -3.68 6.82
C ILE A 571 7.48 -3.82 5.33
N VAL A 572 8.64 -3.36 4.86
CA VAL A 572 9.08 -3.54 3.48
C VAL A 572 9.40 -5.02 3.27
N PRO A 573 8.65 -5.76 2.42
CA PRO A 573 8.72 -7.23 2.36
C PRO A 573 10.12 -7.80 2.11
N ASP A 574 10.92 -7.13 1.29
CA ASP A 574 12.25 -7.61 0.88
C ASP A 574 13.37 -7.18 1.84
N VAL A 575 13.09 -6.25 2.76
CA VAL A 575 14.11 -5.63 3.61
C VAL A 575 13.86 -5.92 5.10
N GLY A 576 12.62 -6.27 5.48
CA GLY A 576 12.23 -6.49 6.87
C GLY A 576 12.23 -5.23 7.75
N LYS A 577 12.39 -4.04 7.15
CA LYS A 577 12.46 -2.73 7.83
C LYS A 577 11.15 -1.94 7.72
N CYS A 578 11.00 -0.94 8.59
CA CYS A 578 9.94 0.07 8.49
C CYS A 578 9.99 0.81 7.14
N TYR A 579 8.84 1.16 6.59
CA TYR A 579 8.77 2.00 5.40
C TYR A 579 9.31 3.41 5.68
N THR A 580 9.82 4.07 4.63
CA THR A 580 10.04 5.53 4.61
C THR A 580 8.76 6.25 4.19
N ASP A 581 8.69 7.57 4.37
CA ASP A 581 7.54 8.36 3.92
C ASP A 581 7.24 8.18 2.43
N SER A 582 8.29 8.20 1.59
CA SER A 582 8.14 8.07 0.14
C SER A 582 7.77 6.66 -0.28
N THR A 583 8.40 5.64 0.31
CA THR A 583 8.11 4.24 -0.05
C THR A 583 6.74 3.82 0.41
N PHE A 584 6.27 4.27 1.59
CA PHE A 584 4.92 4.00 2.05
C PHE A 584 3.87 4.70 1.18
N ALA A 585 4.06 5.98 0.82
CA ALA A 585 3.14 6.67 -0.07
C ALA A 585 3.07 6.03 -1.47
N ASN A 586 4.22 5.62 -2.01
CA ASN A 586 4.29 4.92 -3.30
C ASN A 586 3.65 3.53 -3.26
N PHE A 587 3.71 2.83 -2.13
CA PHE A 587 3.02 1.57 -1.94
C PHE A 587 1.50 1.72 -2.15
N PHE A 588 0.85 2.74 -1.57
CA PHE A 588 -0.57 3.01 -1.86
C PHE A 588 -0.79 3.42 -3.32
N ALA A 589 0.04 4.33 -3.83
CA ALA A 589 -0.11 4.84 -5.19
C ALA A 589 -0.02 3.73 -6.24
N TYR A 590 0.89 2.76 -6.05
CA TYR A 590 1.07 1.61 -6.93
C TYR A 590 -0.15 0.70 -6.92
N GLN A 591 -0.68 0.37 -5.74
CA GLN A 591 -1.85 -0.50 -5.63
C GLN A 591 -3.09 0.13 -6.25
N ALA A 592 -3.37 1.40 -5.97
CA ALA A 592 -4.48 2.11 -6.60
C ALA A 592 -4.27 2.26 -8.12
N HIS A 593 -3.04 2.54 -8.58
CA HIS A 593 -2.76 2.71 -10.00
C HIS A 593 -2.93 1.42 -10.79
N SER A 594 -2.46 0.27 -10.27
CA SER A 594 -2.64 -1.02 -10.94
C SER A 594 -4.12 -1.40 -11.12
N LEU A 595 -4.97 -1.03 -10.16
CA LEU A 595 -6.40 -1.37 -10.14
C LEU A 595 -7.29 -0.38 -10.89
N ILE A 596 -7.04 0.93 -10.75
CA ILE A 596 -7.94 1.98 -11.29
C ILE A 596 -7.20 3.11 -12.02
N GLY A 597 -5.90 3.01 -12.24
CA GLY A 597 -5.12 4.01 -12.99
C GLY A 597 -4.90 5.32 -12.24
N LYS A 598 -5.28 5.39 -10.96
CA LYS A 598 -5.16 6.59 -10.13
C LYS A 598 -4.10 6.42 -9.06
N ARG A 599 -3.29 7.45 -8.84
CA ARG A 599 -2.20 7.47 -7.85
C ARG A 599 -2.69 7.99 -6.51
N ILE A 600 -3.59 7.23 -5.88
CA ILE A 600 -4.14 7.54 -4.56
C ILE A 600 -3.06 7.29 -3.50
N THR A 601 -2.82 8.27 -2.64
CA THR A 601 -1.89 8.17 -1.50
C THR A 601 -2.66 8.32 -0.18
N PRO A 602 -2.06 8.06 1.00
CA PRO A 602 -2.74 8.31 2.26
C PRO A 602 -3.21 9.76 2.42
N HIS A 603 -2.46 10.71 1.85
CA HIS A 603 -2.89 12.10 1.86
C HIS A 603 -4.15 12.34 1.00
N THR A 604 -4.24 11.69 -0.16
CA THR A 604 -5.44 11.71 -1.00
C THR A 604 -6.64 11.12 -0.25
N MET A 605 -6.46 10.01 0.48
CA MET A 605 -7.55 9.41 1.26
C MET A 605 -8.12 10.34 2.33
N ARG A 606 -7.29 11.19 2.95
CA ARG A 606 -7.78 12.23 3.88
C ARG A 606 -8.70 13.22 3.18
N TYR A 607 -8.37 13.63 1.96
CA TYR A 607 -9.24 14.51 1.16
C TYR A 607 -10.54 13.82 0.76
N ILE A 608 -10.48 12.52 0.42
CA ILE A 608 -11.66 11.71 0.08
C ILE A 608 -12.62 11.62 1.28
N TRP A 609 -12.11 11.33 2.48
CA TRP A 609 -12.92 11.31 3.71
C TRP A 609 -13.53 12.68 4.05
N ALA A 610 -12.74 13.75 3.97
CA ALA A 610 -13.24 15.10 4.17
C ALA A 610 -14.37 15.42 3.18
N THR A 611 -14.16 15.11 1.89
CA THR A 611 -15.15 15.35 0.83
C THR A 611 -16.43 14.53 1.05
N TRP A 612 -16.29 13.25 1.42
CA TRP A 612 -17.43 12.40 1.76
C TRP A 612 -18.27 13.00 2.89
N GLY A 613 -17.63 13.46 3.98
CA GLY A 613 -18.35 14.03 5.13
C GLY A 613 -19.23 15.23 4.78
N PHE A 614 -18.74 16.13 3.91
CA PHE A 614 -19.57 17.24 3.42
C PHE A 614 -20.63 16.80 2.42
N GLN A 615 -20.30 15.86 1.54
CA GLN A 615 -21.21 15.35 0.51
C GLN A 615 -22.44 14.64 1.05
N VAL A 616 -22.30 13.90 2.15
CA VAL A 616 -23.43 13.23 2.80
C VAL A 616 -24.18 14.13 3.78
N GLY A 617 -23.79 15.40 3.89
CA GLY A 617 -24.48 16.38 4.73
C GLY A 617 -24.35 16.12 6.23
N LEU A 618 -23.16 15.67 6.71
CA LEU A 618 -22.94 15.50 8.14
C LEU A 618 -23.20 16.81 8.91
N SER A 619 -23.87 16.69 10.06
CA SER A 619 -24.05 17.80 11.00
C SER A 619 -22.72 18.33 11.56
N ASP A 620 -22.69 19.53 12.14
CA ASP A 620 -21.47 20.10 12.72
C ASP A 620 -20.85 19.18 13.81
N ALA A 621 -21.70 18.56 14.64
CA ALA A 621 -21.25 17.59 15.64
C ALA A 621 -20.61 16.35 15.01
N GLN A 622 -21.20 15.82 13.94
CA GLN A 622 -20.65 14.68 13.19
C GLN A 622 -19.35 15.05 12.46
N LEU A 623 -19.25 16.26 11.88
CA LEU A 623 -18.02 16.75 11.26
C LEU A 623 -16.90 16.94 12.29
N ARG A 624 -17.20 17.42 13.49
CA ARG A 624 -16.24 17.49 14.61
C ARG A 624 -15.76 16.10 15.02
N SER A 625 -16.68 15.14 15.13
CA SER A 625 -16.34 13.74 15.43
C SER A 625 -15.47 13.12 14.33
N LEU A 626 -15.78 13.35 13.05
CA LEU A 626 -14.95 12.92 11.92
C LEU A 626 -13.57 13.57 11.96
N ALA A 627 -13.49 14.88 12.22
CA ALA A 627 -12.23 15.61 12.32
C ALA A 627 -11.36 15.03 13.45
N ASP A 628 -11.95 14.77 14.62
CA ASP A 628 -11.25 14.16 15.76
C ASP A 628 -10.76 12.74 15.43
N ALA A 629 -11.59 11.91 14.81
CA ALA A 629 -11.23 10.56 14.37
C ALA A 629 -10.05 10.57 13.37
N MET A 630 -9.97 11.60 12.52
CA MET A 630 -8.89 11.82 11.55
C MET A 630 -7.65 12.52 12.14
N GLY A 631 -7.65 12.90 13.42
CA GLY A 631 -6.59 13.71 14.04
C GLY A 631 -6.40 15.06 13.34
N SER A 632 -7.51 15.78 13.15
CA SER A 632 -7.62 17.01 12.39
C SER A 632 -8.62 17.99 13.01
N THR A 633 -8.69 19.22 12.50
CA THR A 633 -9.74 20.19 12.84
C THR A 633 -10.79 20.30 11.71
N VAL A 634 -11.97 20.85 12.02
CA VAL A 634 -13.03 21.07 11.04
C VAL A 634 -12.59 22.07 9.96
N GLU A 635 -11.85 23.11 10.33
CA GLU A 635 -11.27 24.10 9.41
C GLU A 635 -10.32 23.42 8.42
N THR A 636 -9.52 22.48 8.93
CA THR A 636 -8.63 21.67 8.10
C THR A 636 -9.45 20.80 7.13
N LEU A 637 -10.52 20.14 7.60
CA LEU A 637 -11.40 19.35 6.71
C LEU A 637 -12.05 20.23 5.63
N ARG A 638 -12.50 21.44 5.96
CA ARG A 638 -13.05 22.40 4.98
C ARG A 638 -11.99 22.75 3.93
N SER A 639 -10.77 23.08 4.35
CA SER A 639 -9.66 23.34 3.42
C SER A 639 -9.29 22.12 2.56
N MET A 640 -9.43 20.90 3.09
CA MET A 640 -9.25 19.67 2.31
C MET A 640 -10.35 19.49 1.27
N TYR A 641 -11.62 19.74 1.63
CA TYR A 641 -12.75 19.72 0.70
C TYR A 641 -12.56 20.75 -0.43
N GLU A 642 -12.05 21.94 -0.12
CA GLU A 642 -11.71 22.96 -1.12
C GLU A 642 -10.60 22.52 -2.11
N ARG A 643 -9.93 21.39 -1.88
CA ARG A 643 -8.89 20.86 -2.78
C ARG A 643 -9.36 19.67 -3.62
N CYS A 644 -10.62 19.22 -3.48
CA CYS A 644 -11.17 18.19 -4.35
C CYS A 644 -11.41 18.69 -5.79
N THR A 645 -11.86 17.80 -6.67
CA THR A 645 -12.08 18.14 -8.09
C THR A 645 -13.25 19.12 -8.25
N PRO A 646 -13.23 19.99 -9.28
CA PRO A 646 -14.33 20.93 -9.53
C PRO A 646 -15.69 20.26 -9.74
N SER A 647 -15.73 19.01 -10.24
CA SER A 647 -16.96 18.24 -10.39
C SER A 647 -17.57 17.88 -9.03
N GLU A 648 -16.76 17.34 -8.13
CA GLU A 648 -17.20 16.90 -6.79
C GLU A 648 -17.70 18.08 -5.94
N LYS A 649 -17.04 19.25 -6.02
CA LYS A 649 -17.50 20.46 -5.33
C LYS A 649 -18.87 20.93 -5.76
N ARG A 650 -19.13 20.87 -7.07
CA ARG A 650 -20.39 21.33 -7.67
C ARG A 650 -21.54 20.37 -7.42
N ARG A 651 -21.25 19.13 -7.02
CA ARG A 651 -22.26 18.08 -6.84
C ARG A 651 -23.32 18.48 -5.80
N LEU A 652 -22.92 18.97 -4.64
CA LEU A 652 -23.84 19.43 -3.59
C LEU A 652 -24.78 20.55 -4.09
N ILE A 653 -24.25 21.50 -4.87
CA ILE A 653 -25.06 22.59 -5.43
C ILE A 653 -26.03 22.04 -6.47
N LYS A 654 -25.58 21.13 -7.34
CA LYS A 654 -26.44 20.49 -8.34
C LYS A 654 -27.56 19.69 -7.69
N GLU A 655 -27.24 18.84 -6.71
CA GLU A 655 -28.23 18.05 -5.96
C GLU A 655 -29.24 18.96 -5.24
N ALA A 656 -28.79 20.06 -4.64
CA ALA A 656 -29.68 21.04 -4.00
C ALA A 656 -30.58 21.79 -5.01
N ILE A 657 -30.03 22.17 -6.17
CA ILE A 657 -30.79 22.76 -7.28
C ILE A 657 -31.85 21.76 -7.76
N ASP A 658 -31.46 20.51 -8.04
CA ASP A 658 -32.34 19.48 -8.57
C ASP A 658 -33.48 19.16 -7.60
N LEU A 659 -33.21 19.06 -6.29
CA LEU A 659 -34.22 18.89 -5.24
C LEU A 659 -35.19 20.07 -5.18
N THR A 660 -34.70 21.30 -5.33
CA THR A 660 -35.52 22.51 -5.31
C THR A 660 -36.45 22.56 -6.53
N PHE A 661 -35.94 22.29 -7.73
CA PHE A 661 -36.72 22.31 -8.97
C PHE A 661 -37.72 21.14 -9.06
N HIS A 662 -37.34 19.92 -8.63
CA HIS A 662 -38.27 18.79 -8.55
C HIS A 662 -39.35 19.01 -7.48
N GLY A 663 -39.02 19.70 -6.39
CA GLY A 663 -39.98 20.11 -5.37
C GLY A 663 -40.99 21.15 -5.86
N MET A 664 -40.57 22.08 -6.73
CA MET A 664 -41.46 23.06 -7.39
C MET A 664 -42.43 22.37 -8.36
N TRP A 665 -41.94 21.46 -9.21
CA TRP A 665 -42.80 20.76 -10.18
C TRP A 665 -43.84 19.85 -9.52
N LYS A 666 -43.52 19.22 -8.37
CA LYS A 666 -44.52 18.45 -7.61
C LYS A 666 -45.57 19.33 -6.92
N ARG A 667 -45.26 20.59 -6.61
CA ARG A 667 -46.24 21.54 -6.05
C ARG A 667 -47.15 22.13 -7.13
N GLU A 668 -46.66 22.32 -8.35
CA GLU A 668 -47.46 22.83 -9.46
C GLU A 668 -48.35 21.74 -10.12
N GLY A 669 -47.95 20.46 -10.06
CA GLY A 669 -48.77 19.34 -10.54
C GLY A 669 -49.95 18.95 -9.64
N GLY A 670 -50.05 19.51 -8.43
CA GLY A 670 -51.10 19.20 -7.44
C GLY A 670 -52.35 20.09 -7.48
N SER A 671 -52.40 21.10 -8.38
CA SER A 671 -53.50 22.08 -8.43
C SER A 671 -54.15 22.19 -9.82
N ARG A 672 -54.48 21.06 -10.44
CA ARG A 672 -55.59 21.01 -11.41
C ARG A 672 -56.77 20.28 -10.77
N LYS A 673 -57.53 21.00 -9.94
CA LYS A 673 -58.91 20.63 -9.62
C LYS A 673 -59.70 20.66 -10.92
N THR A 674 -60.18 19.50 -11.30
CA THR A 674 -61.29 19.28 -12.23
C THR A 674 -62.49 20.11 -11.82
N TYR A 675 -62.77 21.17 -12.58
CA TYR A 675 -64.11 21.76 -12.69
C TYR A 675 -64.51 21.67 -14.16
N ALA A 676 -65.13 20.55 -14.52
CA ALA A 676 -65.94 20.41 -15.73
C ALA A 676 -66.81 19.16 -15.55
N ASN A 677 -68.05 19.36 -15.08
CA ASN A 677 -69.25 18.62 -15.47
C ASN A 677 -70.45 19.18 -14.71
N GLN A 678 -70.99 20.28 -15.23
CA GLN A 678 -72.41 20.59 -15.23
C GLN A 678 -72.73 21.22 -16.60
N CYS A 679 -73.09 20.34 -17.54
CA CYS A 679 -74.06 20.46 -18.63
C CYS A 679 -73.87 19.25 -19.54
#